data_AF-A0A0F9R8B6-F1
#
_entry.id   AF-A0A0F9R8B6-F1
#
_cell.length_a   1.000
_cell.length_b   1.000
_cell.length_c   1.000
_cell.angle_alpha   90.00
_cell.angle_beta   90.00
_cell.angle_gamma   90.00
#
_symmetry.space_group_name_H-M   'P 1'
#
loop_
_entity.id
_entity.type
_entity.pdbx_description
1 polymer ?
#
loop_
_entity_poly.entity_id
_entity_poly.type
_entity_poly.pdbx_seq_one_letter_code
_entity_poly.pdbx_strand_id
1 'polypeptide(L)'
;MPATNPFRVSDLVAKYGWKAIIYLSNLGPRLLSEAQVLFVDSGHTNASDVDDTEHGHSFEKPLATIDYAIGLCTAGERSVILAAPGHVDTIVNAQVDFDVSDITCIGIGEGDNKAAVNFGHANSSVDIGANNIHLINLRFVPSITAVLIGVDIETGVTGTKLEDCDFAEGDAAADEFIAGIEVKSGCDNTKIKGCLGRTKVASAEAVAAVYFNGASDNCIVEKCRFIGNYSTAAIVNDTAACTDLLIDDLTCKVKDNEPGIEVHADCTGIIRNACIESTGLAVDSMIVAAKMSWFNNYGVTADGTAGAIVGGGEVGAALDTAISSTPTGSSLNDILHKDGSYTFDNTTDSLEAIADAVSGISSPTDVTNAVPEPPTAKSLQDTLHKDGSYTYSKTTDSLEAIADALSAGTGATTAIEADLLHFLASAADGGGNAYPDSVVSDSVFAYLMAKGNPAAITSFDNATDSLEAISDLLRTGSTVLAGTQLDHLVGTTTGVAADANLDTYAVDQSVLSHIMSATANTSTYQCSTDSLEAIAVALAAGTGVQTVLDTNNLDHLAKVTTGINLDGDLSAHVITKSILAHIMAADADVTTSYNASTDSLEAISVALAAGTGATTALVGAQLDTLAGTDTTVAADNDLEAHCVAGSLLSHICSVGADITTFKPTTDSLEAIGTVANMGLQTVKVTGTVLSTGDKNVFTVAGGPVKITSLFFIIDTATNAACKAGFTCTPTAGAETDLTPSDGSGVEINAVDVGDIIYSEMDNTIMIIADTDGGAMPKVPEFSQIVPIGIITLALENSTPTTGVADIYVQWAPLAPGATLTAT
;
A
#
# COMPACT_ATOMS: atom_id res chain seq x y z
N MET A 1 57.32 9.44 -23.39
CA MET A 1 58.59 9.71 -22.66
C MET A 1 58.25 9.85 -21.18
N PRO A 2 59.17 9.66 -20.20
CA PRO A 2 58.83 9.96 -18.81
C PRO A 2 58.49 11.46 -18.67
N ALA A 3 57.34 11.77 -18.08
CA ALA A 3 56.88 13.15 -17.88
C ALA A 3 57.94 13.96 -17.11
N THR A 4 58.16 15.21 -17.52
CA THR A 4 59.21 16.07 -16.93
C THR A 4 58.95 16.43 -15.47
N ASN A 5 57.71 16.27 -15.00
CA ASN A 5 57.33 16.30 -13.60
C ASN A 5 56.20 15.27 -13.37
N PRO A 6 56.46 14.09 -12.77
CA PRO A 6 55.41 13.11 -12.55
C PRO A 6 54.44 13.63 -11.48
N PHE A 7 53.16 13.64 -11.83
CA PHE A 7 52.04 14.01 -10.97
C PHE A 7 52.04 13.21 -9.67
N ARG A 8 51.95 13.86 -8.50
CA ARG A 8 52.09 13.20 -7.20
C ARG A 8 50.81 13.25 -6.39
N VAL A 9 50.62 12.26 -5.53
CA VAL A 9 49.54 12.23 -4.52
C VAL A 9 49.56 13.47 -3.62
N SER A 10 50.74 14.04 -3.32
CA SER A 10 50.87 15.30 -2.58
C SER A 10 50.12 16.46 -3.25
N ASP A 11 50.05 16.44 -4.57
CA ASP A 11 49.56 17.56 -5.36
C ASP A 11 48.02 17.49 -5.39
N LEU A 12 47.43 16.28 -5.48
CA LEU A 12 46.00 16.04 -5.26
C LEU A 12 45.54 16.52 -3.89
N VAL A 13 46.31 16.23 -2.83
CA VAL A 13 46.00 16.69 -1.47
C VAL A 13 46.12 18.23 -1.37
N ALA A 14 47.05 18.84 -2.10
CA ALA A 14 47.18 20.29 -2.13
C ALA A 14 46.01 20.99 -2.87
N LYS A 15 45.51 20.43 -3.98
CA LYS A 15 44.39 21.02 -4.76
C LYS A 15 43.02 20.71 -4.15
N TYR A 16 42.77 19.48 -3.71
CA TYR A 16 41.44 19.00 -3.31
C TYR A 16 41.34 18.57 -1.84
N GLY A 17 42.42 18.75 -1.05
CA GLY A 17 42.44 18.39 0.36
C GLY A 17 42.47 16.88 0.63
N TRP A 18 42.29 16.51 1.90
CA TRP A 18 42.31 15.11 2.33
C TRP A 18 41.17 14.25 1.77
N LYS A 19 40.08 14.86 1.27
CA LYS A 19 39.01 14.12 0.59
C LYS A 19 39.52 13.35 -0.64
N ALA A 20 40.49 13.90 -1.39
CA ALA A 20 41.08 13.21 -2.54
C ALA A 20 41.77 11.88 -2.15
N ILE A 21 42.35 11.78 -0.95
CA ILE A 21 42.95 10.54 -0.47
C ILE A 21 41.92 9.43 -0.29
N ILE A 22 40.65 9.73 0.02
CA ILE A 22 39.62 8.71 0.20
C ILE A 22 39.46 7.90 -1.10
N TYR A 23 39.26 8.60 -2.24
CA TYR A 23 39.16 7.98 -3.56
C TYR A 23 40.43 7.19 -3.95
N LEU A 24 41.62 7.75 -3.72
CA LEU A 24 42.89 7.07 -4.03
C LEU A 24 43.17 5.88 -3.11
N SER A 25 42.70 5.90 -1.86
CA SER A 25 42.99 4.85 -0.87
C SER A 25 42.41 3.50 -1.26
N ASN A 26 41.31 3.50 -2.02
CA ASN A 26 40.67 2.31 -2.59
C ASN A 26 41.54 1.60 -3.64
N LEU A 27 42.45 2.31 -4.33
CA LEU A 27 43.42 1.71 -5.25
C LEU A 27 44.54 0.96 -4.52
N GLY A 28 44.85 1.38 -3.29
CA GLY A 28 45.97 0.88 -2.51
C GLY A 28 47.34 1.40 -2.97
N PRO A 29 48.35 1.39 -2.08
CA PRO A 29 49.61 2.11 -2.30
C PRO A 29 50.47 1.55 -3.45
N ARG A 30 50.32 0.27 -3.83
CA ARG A 30 51.07 -0.33 -4.94
C ARG A 30 50.64 0.21 -6.30
N LEU A 31 49.33 0.33 -6.53
CA LEU A 31 48.78 0.89 -7.78
C LEU A 31 49.29 2.32 -7.96
N LEU A 32 49.16 3.16 -6.92
CA LEU A 32 49.63 4.55 -6.93
C LEU A 32 51.15 4.73 -7.12
N SER A 33 51.97 3.70 -6.86
CA SER A 33 53.43 3.77 -7.05
C SER A 33 53.92 3.28 -8.42
N GLU A 34 53.08 2.54 -9.15
CA GLU A 34 53.46 1.88 -10.41
C GLU A 34 52.66 2.41 -11.61
N ALA A 35 51.45 2.97 -11.38
CA ALA A 35 50.55 3.46 -12.42
C ALA A 35 51.02 4.75 -13.11
N GLN A 36 50.76 4.84 -14.41
CA GLN A 36 50.61 6.12 -15.10
C GLN A 36 49.39 6.85 -14.55
N VAL A 37 49.53 8.10 -14.09
CA VAL A 37 48.40 8.94 -13.66
C VAL A 37 48.19 10.06 -14.67
N LEU A 38 46.95 10.18 -15.14
CA LEU A 38 46.47 11.23 -16.04
C LEU A 38 45.34 12.03 -15.36
N PHE A 39 45.27 13.33 -15.62
CA PHE A 39 44.30 14.25 -15.04
C PHE A 39 43.50 14.98 -16.13
N VAL A 40 42.17 14.92 -16.05
CA VAL A 40 41.24 15.51 -17.02
C VAL A 40 40.31 16.52 -16.35
N ASP A 41 40.07 17.66 -16.99
CA ASP A 41 39.34 18.81 -16.40
C ASP A 41 38.87 19.75 -17.52
N SER A 42 37.69 19.49 -18.11
CA SER A 42 37.17 20.26 -19.24
C SER A 42 36.78 21.70 -18.86
N GLY A 43 36.67 22.01 -17.56
CA GLY A 43 36.44 23.35 -17.04
C GLY A 43 37.70 24.21 -16.91
N HIS A 44 38.89 23.64 -17.08
CA HIS A 44 40.15 24.37 -16.90
C HIS A 44 40.54 25.19 -18.14
N THR A 45 41.02 26.42 -17.95
CA THR A 45 41.33 27.34 -19.08
C THR A 45 42.47 26.87 -19.98
N ASN A 46 43.30 25.95 -19.49
CA ASN A 46 44.43 25.35 -20.22
C ASN A 46 44.16 23.87 -20.56
N ALA A 47 42.91 23.40 -20.52
CA ALA A 47 42.57 22.05 -20.91
C ALA A 47 42.83 21.86 -22.42
N SER A 48 43.53 20.78 -22.80
CA SER A 48 43.79 20.50 -24.21
C SER A 48 44.11 19.03 -24.45
N ASP A 49 43.51 18.47 -25.50
CA ASP A 49 43.72 17.09 -25.95
C ASP A 49 44.90 17.03 -26.93
N VAL A 50 46.12 17.09 -26.36
CA VAL A 50 47.38 17.07 -27.11
C VAL A 50 48.44 16.18 -26.43
N ASP A 51 49.05 15.28 -27.20
CA ASP A 51 50.24 14.52 -26.79
C ASP A 51 51.50 15.38 -26.91
N ASP A 52 51.64 16.34 -25.99
CA ASP A 52 52.83 17.19 -25.86
C ASP A 52 53.71 16.82 -24.65
N THR A 53 53.40 15.71 -23.98
CA THR A 53 54.02 15.23 -22.73
C THR A 53 53.89 16.18 -21.52
N GLU A 54 53.04 17.21 -21.62
CA GLU A 54 52.76 18.17 -20.56
C GLU A 54 51.29 18.13 -20.11
N HIS A 55 50.35 18.04 -21.05
CA HIS A 55 48.93 17.90 -20.73
C HIS A 55 48.62 16.53 -20.11
N GLY A 56 47.69 16.52 -19.15
CA GLY A 56 47.32 15.33 -18.37
C GLY A 56 48.27 15.00 -17.23
N HIS A 57 49.49 15.55 -17.22
CA HIS A 57 50.49 15.28 -16.17
C HIS A 57 50.55 16.36 -15.08
N SER A 58 49.67 17.37 -15.13
CA SER A 58 49.57 18.42 -14.11
C SER A 58 48.16 19.01 -14.02
N PHE A 59 47.84 19.66 -12.89
CA PHE A 59 46.57 20.40 -12.75
C PHE A 59 46.49 21.66 -13.59
N GLU A 60 47.65 22.27 -13.90
CA GLU A 60 47.74 23.52 -14.65
C GLU A 60 47.56 23.30 -16.16
N LYS A 61 47.74 22.05 -16.61
CA LYS A 61 47.54 21.56 -17.98
C LYS A 61 46.88 20.18 -17.92
N PRO A 62 45.58 20.12 -17.66
CA PRO A 62 44.81 18.89 -17.78
C PRO A 62 44.56 18.55 -19.25
N LEU A 63 44.21 17.29 -19.51
CA LEU A 63 43.53 16.95 -20.77
C LEU A 63 42.10 17.47 -20.73
N ALA A 64 41.51 17.71 -21.90
CA ALA A 64 40.14 18.19 -21.99
C ALA A 64 39.13 17.05 -21.86
N THR A 65 39.40 15.86 -22.39
CA THR A 65 38.47 14.71 -22.38
C THR A 65 39.02 13.45 -21.71
N ILE A 66 38.11 12.58 -21.24
CA ILE A 66 38.41 11.22 -20.75
C ILE A 66 38.88 10.34 -21.91
N ASP A 67 38.21 10.41 -23.06
CA ASP A 67 38.52 9.61 -24.26
C ASP A 67 39.98 9.81 -24.71
N TYR A 68 40.44 11.06 -24.77
CA TYR A 68 41.84 11.33 -25.10
C TYR A 68 42.82 10.81 -24.04
N ALA A 69 42.43 10.80 -22.75
CA ALA A 69 43.25 10.22 -21.70
C ALA A 69 43.35 8.69 -21.81
N ILE A 70 42.30 8.00 -22.29
CA ILE A 70 42.35 6.56 -22.59
C ILE A 70 43.36 6.29 -23.71
N GLY A 71 43.32 7.06 -24.80
CA GLY A 71 44.26 6.94 -25.92
C GLY A 71 45.74 7.19 -25.56
N LEU A 72 46.04 7.79 -24.40
CA LEU A 72 47.38 7.95 -23.85
C LEU A 72 47.80 6.86 -22.85
N CYS A 73 46.91 5.93 -22.51
CA CYS A 73 47.22 4.81 -21.63
C CYS A 73 47.96 3.69 -22.36
N THR A 74 48.73 2.88 -21.62
CA THR A 74 49.39 1.69 -22.16
C THR A 74 48.78 0.43 -21.54
N ALA A 75 48.28 -0.47 -22.38
CA ALA A 75 47.61 -1.70 -21.95
C ALA A 75 48.50 -2.53 -21.00
N GLY A 76 47.96 -2.89 -19.85
CA GLY A 76 48.68 -3.64 -18.81
C GLY A 76 49.59 -2.82 -17.88
N GLU A 77 49.82 -1.52 -18.15
CA GLU A 77 50.59 -0.63 -17.25
C GLU A 77 49.75 -0.02 -16.11
N ARG A 78 48.47 -0.41 -16.02
CA ARG A 78 47.55 -0.12 -14.90
C ARG A 78 47.29 1.38 -14.69
N SER A 79 46.97 2.08 -15.77
CA SER A 79 46.78 3.53 -15.77
C SER A 79 45.59 3.98 -14.91
N VAL A 80 45.73 5.16 -14.31
CA VAL A 80 44.69 5.82 -13.52
C VAL A 80 44.34 7.16 -14.15
N ILE A 81 43.09 7.32 -14.59
CA ILE A 81 42.53 8.58 -15.09
C ILE A 81 41.77 9.23 -13.95
N LEU A 82 42.07 10.49 -13.66
CA LEU A 82 41.43 11.27 -12.60
C LEU A 82 40.68 12.44 -13.23
N ALA A 83 39.35 12.39 -13.17
CA ALA A 83 38.49 13.44 -13.69
C ALA A 83 38.13 14.45 -12.59
N ALA A 84 38.30 15.73 -12.87
CA ALA A 84 38.11 16.81 -11.91
C ALA A 84 36.64 16.95 -11.42
N PRO A 85 36.41 17.55 -10.25
CA PRO A 85 35.06 17.93 -9.83
C PRO A 85 34.43 18.89 -10.84
N GLY A 86 33.26 18.52 -11.35
CA GLY A 86 32.57 19.27 -12.41
C GLY A 86 33.19 19.15 -13.81
N HIS A 87 34.14 18.23 -14.04
CA HIS A 87 34.52 17.84 -15.40
C HIS A 87 33.30 17.23 -16.11
N VAL A 88 33.05 17.66 -17.35
CA VAL A 88 31.98 17.12 -18.20
C VAL A 88 32.54 16.81 -19.59
N ASP A 89 32.37 15.57 -20.03
CA ASP A 89 32.51 15.16 -21.42
C ASP A 89 31.12 15.10 -22.08
N THR A 90 30.88 15.93 -23.09
CA THR A 90 29.61 15.90 -23.85
C THR A 90 29.81 15.15 -25.16
N ILE A 91 29.35 13.91 -25.21
CA ILE A 91 29.34 13.09 -26.41
C ILE A 91 28.03 13.32 -27.19
N VAL A 92 28.15 13.39 -28.52
CA VAL A 92 27.00 13.47 -29.44
C VAL A 92 26.95 12.15 -30.21
N ASN A 93 27.02 12.11 -31.54
CA ASN A 93 27.11 10.84 -32.28
C ASN A 93 28.56 10.30 -32.27
N ALA A 94 29.05 9.98 -31.08
CA ALA A 94 30.37 9.46 -30.74
C ALA A 94 30.31 8.74 -29.39
N GLN A 95 31.36 8.00 -29.06
CA GLN A 95 31.49 7.23 -27.82
C GLN A 95 32.68 7.74 -26.99
N VAL A 96 32.72 7.37 -25.70
CA VAL A 96 33.98 7.32 -24.93
C VAL A 96 34.38 5.85 -24.87
N ASP A 97 35.48 5.48 -25.51
CA ASP A 97 35.84 4.07 -25.71
C ASP A 97 36.99 3.65 -24.78
N PHE A 98 36.71 2.75 -23.83
CA PHE A 98 37.72 2.11 -22.97
C PHE A 98 38.36 0.90 -23.67
N ASP A 99 39.07 1.16 -24.77
CA ASP A 99 39.73 0.17 -25.65
C ASP A 99 41.12 -0.32 -25.16
N VAL A 100 41.67 0.30 -24.11
CA VAL A 100 42.97 -0.04 -23.50
C VAL A 100 42.80 -0.72 -22.14
N SER A 101 43.38 -1.91 -21.97
CA SER A 101 43.17 -2.73 -20.76
C SER A 101 43.80 -2.18 -19.47
N ASP A 102 43.23 -2.58 -18.34
CA ASP A 102 43.71 -2.28 -16.98
C ASP A 102 43.62 -0.80 -16.55
N ILE A 103 42.74 -0.01 -17.17
CA ILE A 103 42.47 1.38 -16.78
C ILE A 103 41.55 1.44 -15.56
N THR A 104 41.85 2.35 -14.63
CA THR A 104 40.89 2.82 -13.62
C THR A 104 40.58 4.30 -13.82
N CYS A 105 39.33 4.66 -14.11
CA CYS A 105 38.87 6.04 -14.21
C CYS A 105 38.09 6.44 -12.96
N ILE A 106 38.46 7.57 -12.34
CA ILE A 106 37.87 8.04 -11.08
C ILE A 106 37.36 9.47 -11.24
N GLY A 107 36.05 9.65 -11.08
CA GLY A 107 35.47 10.97 -10.86
C GLY A 107 35.81 11.48 -9.46
N ILE A 108 36.50 12.62 -9.38
CA ILE A 108 36.67 13.37 -8.13
C ILE A 108 35.41 14.24 -7.97
N GLY A 109 34.78 14.22 -6.80
CA GLY A 109 33.60 15.07 -6.53
C GLY A 109 32.44 14.32 -5.87
N GLU A 110 31.42 15.08 -5.48
CA GLU A 110 30.23 14.60 -4.75
C GLU A 110 28.96 15.21 -5.38
N GLY A 111 27.87 14.45 -5.42
CA GLY A 111 26.59 14.88 -5.99
C GLY A 111 26.69 15.29 -7.47
N ASP A 112 26.12 16.44 -7.81
CA ASP A 112 26.18 17.01 -9.17
C ASP A 112 27.59 17.47 -9.59
N ASN A 113 28.54 17.57 -8.65
CA ASN A 113 29.95 17.90 -8.94
C ASN A 113 30.81 16.66 -9.21
N LYS A 114 30.24 15.44 -9.30
CA LYS A 114 30.97 14.29 -9.86
C LYS A 114 31.36 14.60 -11.31
N ALA A 115 32.48 14.03 -11.78
CA ALA A 115 32.80 14.07 -13.20
C ALA A 115 31.71 13.32 -14.01
N ALA A 116 31.25 13.92 -15.10
CA ALA A 116 30.09 13.46 -15.85
C ALA A 116 30.38 13.18 -17.32
N VAL A 117 29.66 12.21 -17.90
CA VAL A 117 29.49 12.06 -19.34
C VAL A 117 28.04 12.41 -19.67
N ASN A 118 27.85 13.35 -20.59
CA ASN A 118 26.55 13.82 -21.06
C ASN A 118 26.27 13.30 -22.48
N PHE A 119 25.11 12.69 -22.67
CA PHE A 119 24.77 11.90 -23.85
C PHE A 119 23.77 12.69 -24.72
N GLY A 120 24.29 13.35 -25.76
CA GLY A 120 23.54 14.23 -26.67
C GLY A 120 22.97 13.56 -27.92
N HIS A 121 23.03 12.23 -28.03
CA HIS A 121 22.51 11.47 -29.18
C HIS A 121 22.09 10.05 -28.77
N ALA A 122 21.19 9.43 -29.55
CA ALA A 122 20.63 8.11 -29.23
C ALA A 122 21.69 7.00 -29.23
N ASN A 123 22.68 7.12 -30.11
CA ASN A 123 23.80 6.20 -30.25
C ASN A 123 25.08 6.70 -29.52
N SER A 124 24.97 7.66 -28.60
CA SER A 124 26.07 7.95 -27.68
C SER A 124 26.17 6.83 -26.65
N SER A 125 27.37 6.36 -26.34
CA SER A 125 27.61 5.34 -25.32
C SER A 125 28.98 5.51 -24.67
N VAL A 126 29.15 4.96 -23.46
CA VAL A 126 30.46 4.72 -22.87
C VAL A 126 30.78 3.25 -23.08
N ASP A 127 31.64 2.96 -24.05
CA ASP A 127 31.94 1.61 -24.48
C ASP A 127 33.12 1.07 -23.66
N ILE A 128 33.02 -0.18 -23.23
CA ILE A 128 34.06 -0.88 -22.49
C ILE A 128 34.52 -2.07 -23.34
N GLY A 129 35.41 -1.79 -24.29
CA GLY A 129 35.98 -2.77 -25.24
C GLY A 129 37.17 -3.58 -24.72
N ALA A 130 37.75 -3.22 -23.56
CA ALA A 130 38.92 -3.90 -22.99
C ALA A 130 38.72 -4.47 -21.58
N ASN A 131 39.55 -5.47 -21.23
CA ASN A 131 39.48 -6.16 -19.93
C ASN A 131 39.99 -5.30 -18.75
N ASN A 132 39.55 -5.66 -17.54
CA ASN A 132 39.99 -5.08 -16.26
C ASN A 132 39.73 -3.57 -16.08
N ILE A 133 38.71 -3.02 -16.75
CA ILE A 133 38.33 -1.61 -16.64
C ILE A 133 37.57 -1.36 -15.33
N HIS A 134 37.91 -0.28 -14.63
CA HIS A 134 37.26 0.11 -13.38
C HIS A 134 36.82 1.57 -13.43
N LEU A 135 35.51 1.82 -13.45
CA LEU A 135 34.93 3.16 -13.39
C LEU A 135 34.44 3.42 -11.96
N ILE A 136 34.88 4.53 -11.36
CA ILE A 136 34.59 4.88 -9.96
C ILE A 136 34.01 6.29 -9.88
N ASN A 137 32.86 6.42 -9.20
CA ASN A 137 32.28 7.72 -8.83
C ASN A 137 32.07 8.69 -10.03
N LEU A 138 31.80 8.15 -11.23
CA LEU A 138 31.38 8.91 -12.40
C LEU A 138 29.86 9.15 -12.38
N ARG A 139 29.41 10.12 -13.17
CA ARG A 139 28.00 10.37 -13.47
C ARG A 139 27.73 10.18 -14.96
N PHE A 140 26.61 9.56 -15.30
CA PHE A 140 26.15 9.39 -16.67
C PHE A 140 24.79 10.09 -16.81
N VAL A 141 24.66 11.04 -17.75
CA VAL A 141 23.49 11.92 -17.87
C VAL A 141 22.90 11.85 -19.28
N PRO A 142 21.68 11.30 -19.46
CA PRO A 142 21.00 11.38 -20.75
C PRO A 142 20.51 12.82 -20.97
N SER A 143 20.96 13.46 -22.05
CA SER A 143 20.54 14.82 -22.43
C SER A 143 19.60 14.82 -23.64
N ILE A 144 18.99 13.67 -23.93
CA ILE A 144 17.97 13.45 -24.96
C ILE A 144 16.97 12.36 -24.50
N THR A 145 15.84 12.27 -25.20
CA THR A 145 14.69 11.42 -24.84
C THR A 145 14.97 9.92 -24.79
N ALA A 146 15.93 9.40 -25.56
CA ALA A 146 16.24 7.98 -25.56
C ALA A 146 17.70 7.74 -25.97
N VAL A 147 18.57 7.55 -24.99
CA VAL A 147 19.92 7.03 -25.19
C VAL A 147 19.84 5.51 -25.13
N LEU A 148 20.29 4.79 -26.16
CA LEU A 148 20.12 3.34 -26.23
C LEU A 148 20.82 2.62 -25.08
N ILE A 149 22.09 2.94 -24.84
CA ILE A 149 22.92 2.33 -23.80
C ILE A 149 23.77 3.42 -23.13
N GLY A 150 23.73 3.51 -21.80
CA GLY A 150 24.60 4.41 -21.03
C GLY A 150 26.05 3.91 -20.95
N VAL A 151 26.23 2.71 -20.41
CA VAL A 151 27.52 2.00 -20.40
C VAL A 151 27.36 0.65 -21.09
N ASP A 152 28.13 0.41 -22.16
CA ASP A 152 28.10 -0.81 -22.96
C ASP A 152 29.35 -1.66 -22.64
N ILE A 153 29.16 -2.80 -21.96
CA ILE A 153 30.25 -3.77 -21.74
C ILE A 153 30.27 -4.76 -22.90
N GLU A 154 31.29 -4.64 -23.75
CA GLU A 154 31.37 -5.35 -25.03
C GLU A 154 31.54 -6.88 -24.87
N THR A 155 31.17 -7.62 -25.92
CA THR A 155 31.18 -9.10 -25.90
C THR A 155 32.57 -9.67 -25.58
N GLY A 156 32.63 -10.49 -24.52
CA GLY A 156 33.86 -11.14 -24.07
C GLY A 156 34.77 -10.29 -23.18
N VAL A 157 34.30 -9.13 -22.71
CA VAL A 157 35.09 -8.22 -21.85
C VAL A 157 34.92 -8.58 -20.38
N THR A 158 36.03 -9.01 -19.76
CA THR A 158 36.03 -9.60 -18.41
C THR A 158 36.64 -8.68 -17.35
N GLY A 159 36.18 -8.87 -16.10
CA GLY A 159 36.74 -8.19 -14.93
C GLY A 159 36.36 -6.71 -14.78
N THR A 160 35.37 -6.24 -15.55
CA THR A 160 34.84 -4.87 -15.51
C THR A 160 34.23 -4.53 -14.16
N LYS A 161 34.43 -3.31 -13.68
CA LYS A 161 33.91 -2.82 -12.41
C LYS A 161 33.30 -1.43 -12.55
N LEU A 162 32.07 -1.28 -12.07
CA LEU A 162 31.39 -0.01 -11.89
C LEU A 162 31.15 0.16 -10.38
N GLU A 163 31.82 1.12 -9.74
CA GLU A 163 31.70 1.37 -8.30
C GLU A 163 31.24 2.82 -7.99
N ASP A 164 30.17 2.97 -7.22
CA ASP A 164 29.62 4.25 -6.73
C ASP A 164 29.23 5.26 -7.86
N CYS A 165 28.95 4.77 -9.07
CA CYS A 165 28.53 5.57 -10.22
C CYS A 165 27.06 6.02 -10.13
N ASP A 166 26.74 7.18 -10.71
CA ASP A 166 25.39 7.76 -10.75
C ASP A 166 24.84 7.82 -12.20
N PHE A 167 23.88 6.95 -12.52
CA PHE A 167 23.07 7.01 -13.74
C PHE A 167 21.92 7.97 -13.45
N ALA A 168 22.17 9.24 -13.75
CA ALA A 168 21.33 10.34 -13.32
C ALA A 168 20.03 10.41 -14.10
N GLU A 169 19.04 11.06 -13.50
CA GLU A 169 17.88 11.56 -14.23
C GLU A 169 18.38 12.50 -15.34
N GLY A 170 17.82 12.38 -16.54
CA GLY A 170 18.20 13.23 -17.66
C GLY A 170 17.82 14.70 -17.48
N ASP A 171 18.22 15.56 -18.40
CA ASP A 171 18.03 17.00 -18.26
C ASP A 171 16.56 17.41 -18.39
N ALA A 172 15.86 16.97 -19.46
CA ALA A 172 14.43 17.16 -19.65
C ALA A 172 13.58 16.06 -18.97
N ALA A 173 12.24 16.21 -18.98
CA ALA A 173 11.33 15.30 -18.26
C ALA A 173 11.26 13.88 -18.84
N ALA A 174 11.57 13.73 -20.13
CA ALA A 174 11.54 12.48 -20.87
C ALA A 174 12.94 11.96 -21.22
N ASP A 175 14.01 12.58 -20.71
CA ASP A 175 15.38 12.16 -21.02
C ASP A 175 15.79 10.97 -20.15
N GLU A 176 16.14 9.85 -20.80
CA GLU A 176 16.40 8.57 -20.15
C GLU A 176 17.39 7.69 -20.94
N PHE A 177 17.90 6.66 -20.27
CA PHE A 177 18.57 5.52 -20.89
C PHE A 177 17.56 4.40 -21.10
N ILE A 178 17.55 3.77 -22.29
CA ILE A 178 16.81 2.53 -22.53
C ILE A 178 17.44 1.41 -21.68
N ALA A 179 18.76 1.21 -21.79
CA ALA A 179 19.56 0.43 -20.85
C ALA A 179 20.60 1.32 -20.17
N GLY A 180 20.56 1.42 -18.83
CA GLY A 180 21.58 2.16 -18.07
C GLY A 180 22.97 1.54 -18.23
N ILE A 181 23.07 0.25 -17.93
CA ILE A 181 24.26 -0.60 -18.14
C ILE A 181 23.84 -1.81 -18.97
N GLU A 182 24.47 -2.04 -20.13
CA GLU A 182 24.37 -3.30 -20.86
C GLU A 182 25.60 -4.18 -20.58
N VAL A 183 25.36 -5.47 -20.32
CA VAL A 183 26.38 -6.50 -20.11
C VAL A 183 26.16 -7.59 -21.16
N LYS A 184 26.98 -7.59 -22.22
CA LYS A 184 26.85 -8.57 -23.32
C LYS A 184 27.35 -9.96 -22.90
N SER A 185 27.28 -10.92 -23.82
CA SER A 185 27.74 -12.30 -23.56
C SER A 185 29.25 -12.39 -23.30
N GLY A 186 29.65 -13.27 -22.37
CA GLY A 186 31.03 -13.55 -22.02
C GLY A 186 31.71 -12.48 -21.17
N CYS A 187 30.93 -11.59 -20.54
CA CYS A 187 31.45 -10.51 -19.70
C CYS A 187 31.70 -10.98 -18.25
N ASP A 188 32.48 -12.05 -18.13
CA ASP A 188 32.65 -12.77 -16.87
C ASP A 188 33.36 -11.93 -15.80
N ASN A 189 33.02 -12.16 -14.53
CA ASN A 189 33.55 -11.44 -13.37
C ASN A 189 33.21 -9.94 -13.35
N THR A 190 32.21 -9.50 -14.11
CA THR A 190 31.70 -8.13 -14.09
C THR A 190 31.06 -7.80 -12.74
N LYS A 191 31.39 -6.63 -12.17
CA LYS A 191 30.86 -6.16 -10.89
C LYS A 191 30.26 -4.76 -10.99
N ILE A 192 29.02 -4.63 -10.54
CA ILE A 192 28.27 -3.38 -10.45
C ILE A 192 27.94 -3.18 -8.97
N LYS A 193 28.43 -2.10 -8.36
CA LYS A 193 28.38 -1.94 -6.90
C LYS A 193 28.13 -0.51 -6.47
N GLY A 194 27.20 -0.31 -5.53
CA GLY A 194 26.93 1.03 -4.98
C GLY A 194 26.36 2.01 -6.01
N CYS A 195 26.04 1.53 -7.22
CA CYS A 195 25.53 2.35 -8.29
C CYS A 195 24.12 2.82 -7.99
N LEU A 196 23.86 4.08 -8.30
CA LEU A 196 22.56 4.72 -8.19
C LEU A 196 22.03 4.94 -9.61
N GLY A 197 20.79 4.52 -9.88
CA GLY A 197 20.11 4.77 -11.15
C GLY A 197 18.75 5.39 -10.90
N ARG A 198 18.43 6.45 -11.64
CA ARG A 198 17.14 7.14 -11.56
C ARG A 198 16.59 7.44 -12.95
N THR A 199 15.33 7.09 -13.20
CA THR A 199 14.56 7.63 -14.33
C THR A 199 13.48 8.57 -13.82
N LYS A 200 13.08 9.55 -14.65
CA LYS A 200 12.02 10.50 -14.28
C LYS A 200 10.64 9.86 -14.34
N VAL A 201 9.66 10.49 -13.71
CA VAL A 201 8.27 9.99 -13.67
C VAL A 201 7.61 9.93 -15.06
N ALA A 202 8.07 10.74 -16.02
CA ALA A 202 7.58 10.78 -17.40
C ALA A 202 8.48 10.00 -18.38
N SER A 203 9.39 9.17 -17.87
CA SER A 203 10.20 8.25 -18.66
C SER A 203 9.32 7.08 -19.14
N ALA A 204 9.48 6.69 -20.40
CA ALA A 204 8.58 5.81 -21.14
C ALA A 204 9.31 4.77 -22.02
N GLU A 205 10.61 4.95 -22.28
CA GLU A 205 11.44 4.04 -23.09
C GLU A 205 12.50 3.28 -22.28
N ALA A 206 12.68 3.58 -20.99
CA ALA A 206 13.56 2.82 -20.10
C ALA A 206 13.12 1.35 -20.01
N VAL A 207 14.03 0.43 -20.30
CA VAL A 207 13.84 -1.03 -20.21
C VAL A 207 14.46 -1.57 -18.94
N ALA A 208 15.71 -1.16 -18.61
CA ALA A 208 16.41 -1.61 -17.42
C ALA A 208 17.51 -0.66 -16.90
N ALA A 209 17.80 -0.74 -15.61
CA ALA A 209 19.02 -0.11 -15.06
C ALA A 209 20.27 -0.96 -15.37
N VAL A 210 20.13 -2.29 -15.28
CA VAL A 210 21.15 -3.27 -15.66
C VAL A 210 20.52 -4.31 -16.57
N TYR A 211 21.04 -4.46 -17.78
CA TYR A 211 20.59 -5.45 -18.76
C TYR A 211 21.73 -6.42 -19.11
N PHE A 212 21.61 -7.67 -18.67
CA PHE A 212 22.49 -8.75 -19.11
C PHE A 212 22.01 -9.32 -20.45
N ASN A 213 22.36 -8.63 -21.54
CA ASN A 213 22.10 -9.00 -22.92
C ASN A 213 23.04 -10.12 -23.40
N GLY A 214 23.08 -11.23 -22.65
CA GLY A 214 23.92 -12.38 -22.93
C GLY A 214 24.30 -13.20 -21.70
N ALA A 215 24.79 -14.41 -21.94
CA ALA A 215 25.28 -15.30 -20.89
C ALA A 215 26.68 -14.88 -20.42
N SER A 216 26.85 -14.69 -19.11
CA SER A 216 28.12 -14.32 -18.45
C SER A 216 28.23 -15.00 -17.08
N ASP A 217 29.44 -15.29 -16.63
CA ASP A 217 29.73 -16.05 -15.39
C ASP A 217 30.25 -15.17 -14.23
N ASN A 218 29.90 -15.51 -12.99
CA ASN A 218 30.37 -14.86 -11.76
C ASN A 218 30.16 -13.33 -11.76
N CYS A 219 29.01 -12.88 -12.30
CA CYS A 219 28.62 -11.47 -12.28
C CYS A 219 28.02 -11.09 -10.92
N ILE A 220 28.29 -9.86 -10.46
CA ILE A 220 27.84 -9.36 -9.16
C ILE A 220 27.16 -8.00 -9.31
N VAL A 221 25.92 -7.88 -8.84
CA VAL A 221 25.22 -6.61 -8.62
C VAL A 221 24.98 -6.46 -7.12
N GLU A 222 25.71 -5.57 -6.44
CA GLU A 222 25.61 -5.41 -4.98
C GLU A 222 25.38 -3.96 -4.53
N LYS A 223 24.55 -3.73 -3.50
CA LYS A 223 24.38 -2.41 -2.86
C LYS A 223 23.87 -1.30 -3.78
N CYS A 224 23.25 -1.67 -4.89
CA CYS A 224 22.76 -0.73 -5.88
C CYS A 224 21.37 -0.21 -5.52
N ARG A 225 21.03 0.98 -6.00
CA ARG A 225 19.71 1.58 -5.86
C ARG A 225 19.16 2.04 -7.21
N PHE A 226 18.10 1.41 -7.69
CA PHE A 226 17.52 1.66 -9.02
C PHE A 226 16.05 2.05 -8.92
N ILE A 227 15.72 3.30 -9.25
CA ILE A 227 14.36 3.86 -9.14
C ILE A 227 13.94 4.39 -10.51
N GLY A 228 12.95 3.78 -11.15
CA GLY A 228 12.53 4.21 -12.48
C GLY A 228 11.24 3.58 -12.95
N ASN A 229 10.72 4.07 -14.07
CA ASN A 229 9.67 3.40 -14.82
C ASN A 229 10.31 2.44 -15.84
N TYR A 230 10.82 1.30 -15.37
CA TYR A 230 11.42 0.29 -16.23
C TYR A 230 10.33 -0.60 -16.83
N SER A 231 10.24 -0.64 -18.16
CA SER A 231 9.26 -1.41 -18.94
C SER A 231 9.54 -2.92 -19.01
N THR A 232 10.45 -3.44 -18.19
CA THR A 232 10.71 -4.88 -18.04
C THR A 232 11.16 -5.19 -16.62
N ALA A 233 12.32 -4.68 -16.17
CA ALA A 233 12.70 -4.75 -14.76
C ALA A 233 13.84 -3.77 -14.43
N ALA A 234 14.11 -3.51 -13.15
CA ALA A 234 15.33 -2.76 -12.79
C ALA A 234 16.62 -3.55 -13.13
N ILE A 235 16.59 -4.88 -13.00
CA ILE A 235 17.64 -5.79 -13.47
C ILE A 235 17.01 -6.85 -14.38
N VAL A 236 17.46 -6.92 -15.64
CA VAL A 236 16.97 -7.84 -16.68
C VAL A 236 18.08 -8.80 -17.13
N ASN A 237 17.75 -10.07 -17.32
CA ASN A 237 18.50 -11.06 -18.10
C ASN A 237 17.50 -11.99 -18.80
N ASP A 238 16.92 -11.60 -19.92
CA ASP A 238 15.89 -12.40 -20.62
C ASP A 238 16.46 -13.31 -21.73
N THR A 239 17.61 -12.94 -22.28
CA THR A 239 18.11 -13.44 -23.57
C THR A 239 18.95 -14.71 -23.46
N ALA A 240 19.81 -14.83 -22.43
CA ALA A 240 20.64 -16.02 -22.22
C ALA A 240 21.15 -16.10 -20.77
N ALA A 241 21.18 -17.32 -20.22
CA ALA A 241 21.45 -17.56 -18.80
C ALA A 241 22.85 -17.15 -18.34
N CYS A 242 22.91 -16.33 -17.30
CA CYS A 242 24.12 -16.16 -16.47
C CYS A 242 24.34 -17.33 -15.50
N THR A 243 25.61 -17.59 -15.17
CA THR A 243 26.00 -18.55 -14.13
C THR A 243 26.68 -17.86 -12.96
N ASP A 244 26.46 -18.38 -11.76
CA ASP A 244 26.93 -17.81 -10.48
C ASP A 244 26.63 -16.30 -10.31
N LEU A 245 25.45 -15.86 -10.77
CA LEU A 245 25.01 -14.47 -10.65
C LEU A 245 24.65 -14.15 -9.19
N LEU A 246 25.27 -13.11 -8.62
CA LEU A 246 24.93 -12.60 -7.29
C LEU A 246 24.20 -11.26 -7.41
N ILE A 247 22.99 -11.19 -6.85
CA ILE A 247 22.26 -9.95 -6.59
C ILE A 247 22.12 -9.80 -5.07
N ASP A 248 22.71 -8.77 -4.47
CA ASP A 248 22.79 -8.58 -3.01
C ASP A 248 22.52 -7.13 -2.59
N ASP A 249 21.76 -6.91 -1.52
CA ASP A 249 21.55 -5.58 -0.93
C ASP A 249 21.02 -4.55 -1.96
N LEU A 250 20.13 -5.02 -2.86
CA LEU A 250 19.49 -4.21 -3.90
C LEU A 250 18.30 -3.44 -3.31
N THR A 251 18.19 -2.15 -3.58
CA THR A 251 16.93 -1.41 -3.42
C THR A 251 16.42 -1.01 -4.81
N CYS A 252 15.24 -1.49 -5.23
CA CYS A 252 14.63 -1.00 -6.46
C CYS A 252 13.16 -0.61 -6.31
N LYS A 253 12.75 0.38 -7.12
CA LYS A 253 11.36 0.80 -7.30
C LYS A 253 11.08 0.82 -8.80
N VAL A 254 10.15 -0.03 -9.22
CA VAL A 254 9.64 -0.14 -10.57
C VAL A 254 8.17 0.29 -10.56
N LYS A 255 7.65 0.68 -11.71
CA LYS A 255 6.24 1.09 -11.87
C LYS A 255 5.53 0.16 -12.85
N ASP A 256 4.27 0.47 -13.13
CA ASP A 256 3.50 -0.08 -14.25
C ASP A 256 3.43 -1.62 -14.30
N ASN A 257 3.38 -2.26 -13.12
CA ASN A 257 3.15 -3.70 -12.93
C ASN A 257 4.32 -4.61 -13.35
N GLU A 258 5.54 -4.07 -13.47
CA GLU A 258 6.73 -4.84 -13.87
C GLU A 258 7.59 -5.33 -12.68
N PRO A 259 8.32 -6.46 -12.80
CA PRO A 259 9.16 -7.00 -11.72
C PRO A 259 10.36 -6.10 -11.37
N GLY A 260 10.89 -6.26 -10.15
CA GLY A 260 12.13 -5.59 -9.75
C GLY A 260 13.38 -6.27 -10.31
N ILE A 261 13.32 -7.60 -10.44
CA ILE A 261 14.38 -8.46 -10.98
C ILE A 261 13.72 -9.50 -11.89
N GLU A 262 14.14 -9.56 -13.15
CA GLU A 262 13.77 -10.61 -14.09
C GLU A 262 15.04 -11.23 -14.70
N VAL A 263 15.20 -12.55 -14.56
CA VAL A 263 16.34 -13.29 -15.10
C VAL A 263 15.91 -14.62 -15.71
N HIS A 264 16.70 -15.09 -16.66
CA HIS A 264 16.39 -16.24 -17.50
C HIS A 264 16.15 -17.49 -16.64
N ALA A 265 15.21 -18.34 -17.04
CA ALA A 265 14.79 -19.50 -16.24
C ALA A 265 15.92 -20.51 -15.95
N ASP A 266 17.01 -20.46 -16.72
CA ASP A 266 18.22 -21.27 -16.50
C ASP A 266 19.32 -20.56 -15.66
N CYS A 267 19.13 -19.31 -15.23
CA CYS A 267 20.10 -18.58 -14.41
C CYS A 267 20.35 -19.25 -13.06
N THR A 268 21.62 -19.33 -12.70
CA THR A 268 22.05 -19.89 -11.40
C THR A 268 22.77 -18.84 -10.57
N GLY A 269 22.66 -18.96 -9.25
CA GLY A 269 23.28 -18.04 -8.31
C GLY A 269 22.37 -17.70 -7.13
N ILE A 270 22.52 -16.49 -6.59
CA ILE A 270 21.88 -16.06 -5.33
C ILE A 270 21.26 -14.67 -5.50
N ILE A 271 20.01 -14.52 -5.07
CA ILE A 271 19.36 -13.21 -4.88
C ILE A 271 19.08 -13.04 -3.39
N ARG A 272 19.65 -12.04 -2.74
CA ARG A 272 19.43 -11.83 -1.31
C ARG A 272 19.38 -10.37 -0.87
N ASN A 273 18.73 -10.14 0.27
CA ASN A 273 18.59 -8.82 0.89
C ASN A 273 18.00 -7.75 -0.06
N ALA A 274 17.25 -8.17 -1.09
CA ALA A 274 16.63 -7.24 -2.03
C ALA A 274 15.36 -6.63 -1.45
N CYS A 275 15.22 -5.31 -1.55
CA CYS A 275 14.01 -4.55 -1.21
C CYS A 275 13.42 -4.00 -2.51
N ILE A 276 12.28 -4.54 -2.92
CA ILE A 276 11.63 -4.24 -4.20
C ILE A 276 10.29 -3.57 -3.94
N GLU A 277 10.03 -2.47 -4.65
CA GLU A 277 8.70 -1.90 -4.80
C GLU A 277 8.27 -2.02 -6.26
N SER A 278 7.06 -2.51 -6.51
CA SER A 278 6.43 -2.48 -7.83
C SER A 278 4.95 -2.15 -7.69
N THR A 279 4.49 -1.11 -8.39
CA THR A 279 3.09 -0.67 -8.30
C THR A 279 2.18 -1.56 -9.12
N GLY A 280 1.25 -2.25 -8.45
CA GLY A 280 0.23 -3.10 -9.07
C GLY A 280 0.57 -4.59 -9.11
N LEU A 281 1.86 -4.93 -9.21
CA LEU A 281 2.32 -6.31 -9.27
C LEU A 281 2.15 -7.04 -7.92
N ALA A 282 1.88 -8.34 -7.96
CA ALA A 282 1.85 -9.19 -6.77
C ALA A 282 3.27 -9.43 -6.22
N VAL A 283 3.40 -9.54 -4.89
CA VAL A 283 4.70 -9.65 -4.19
C VAL A 283 5.52 -10.85 -4.65
N ASP A 284 4.86 -11.98 -4.92
CA ASP A 284 5.47 -13.22 -5.41
C ASP A 284 6.08 -13.08 -6.80
N SER A 285 5.61 -12.12 -7.59
CA SER A 285 5.97 -11.89 -8.99
C SER A 285 7.06 -10.81 -9.13
N MET A 286 7.47 -10.15 -8.04
CA MET A 286 8.49 -9.09 -8.04
C MET A 286 9.91 -9.60 -8.35
N ILE A 287 10.14 -10.91 -8.27
CA ILE A 287 11.38 -11.58 -8.65
C ILE A 287 11.04 -12.75 -9.57
N VAL A 288 11.47 -12.68 -10.82
CA VAL A 288 11.33 -13.77 -11.81
C VAL A 288 12.71 -14.42 -11.98
N ALA A 289 13.00 -15.47 -11.20
CA ALA A 289 14.35 -16.06 -11.13
C ALA A 289 14.34 -17.57 -10.77
N ALA A 290 13.84 -18.40 -11.69
CA ALA A 290 13.39 -19.78 -11.41
C ALA A 290 14.44 -20.75 -10.81
N LYS A 291 15.74 -20.56 -11.05
CA LYS A 291 16.82 -21.44 -10.57
C LYS A 291 17.84 -20.78 -9.63
N MET A 292 17.55 -19.57 -9.17
CA MET A 292 18.39 -18.86 -8.20
C MET A 292 17.92 -19.11 -6.77
N SER A 293 18.85 -19.11 -5.80
CA SER A 293 18.50 -19.24 -4.38
C SER A 293 18.14 -17.88 -3.77
N TRP A 294 16.98 -17.78 -3.12
CA TRP A 294 16.45 -16.51 -2.61
C TRP A 294 16.56 -16.43 -1.08
N PHE A 295 17.09 -15.33 -0.52
CA PHE A 295 17.22 -15.15 0.94
C PHE A 295 16.92 -13.71 1.40
N ASN A 296 16.02 -13.54 2.37
CA ASN A 296 15.70 -12.22 2.97
C ASN A 296 15.29 -11.15 1.94
N ASN A 297 14.51 -11.52 0.92
CA ASN A 297 13.99 -10.58 -0.07
C ASN A 297 12.60 -10.07 0.36
N TYR A 298 12.35 -8.77 0.15
CA TYR A 298 11.14 -8.07 0.58
C TYR A 298 10.51 -7.33 -0.59
N GLY A 299 9.19 -7.39 -0.69
CA GLY A 299 8.39 -6.80 -1.77
C GLY A 299 7.25 -5.92 -1.24
N VAL A 300 6.97 -4.81 -1.91
CA VAL A 300 5.98 -3.78 -1.55
C VAL A 300 5.15 -3.44 -2.80
N THR A 301 3.82 -3.59 -2.75
CA THR A 301 2.95 -3.46 -3.95
C THR A 301 2.45 -2.04 -4.23
N ALA A 302 2.63 -1.13 -3.27
CA ALA A 302 2.31 0.29 -3.37
C ALA A 302 2.97 1.10 -2.23
N ASP A 303 3.26 2.37 -2.50
CA ASP A 303 3.67 3.36 -1.50
C ASP A 303 2.79 3.30 -0.24
N GLY A 304 3.44 3.18 0.93
CA GLY A 304 2.77 3.13 2.23
C GLY A 304 2.23 1.75 2.65
N THR A 305 2.38 0.69 1.84
CA THR A 305 2.11 -0.69 2.28
C THR A 305 3.32 -1.28 3.03
N ALA A 306 3.07 -2.23 3.94
CA ALA A 306 4.14 -2.92 4.66
C ALA A 306 4.79 -3.99 3.77
N GLY A 307 6.12 -4.07 3.77
CA GLY A 307 6.85 -5.06 3.00
C GLY A 307 6.53 -6.49 3.44
N ALA A 308 6.20 -7.35 2.48
CA ALA A 308 6.05 -8.78 2.67
C ALA A 308 7.30 -9.51 2.17
N ILE A 309 7.54 -10.73 2.68
CA ILE A 309 8.67 -11.55 2.23
C ILE A 309 8.35 -12.09 0.82
N VAL A 310 9.26 -11.87 -0.13
CA VAL A 310 9.18 -12.49 -1.46
C VAL A 310 9.64 -13.95 -1.32
N GLY A 311 8.67 -14.84 -1.14
CA GLY A 311 8.91 -16.28 -1.10
C GLY A 311 9.20 -16.83 -2.49
N GLY A 312 10.17 -17.74 -2.61
CA GLY A 312 10.38 -18.51 -3.83
C GLY A 312 9.08 -19.19 -4.27
N GLY A 313 8.77 -19.16 -5.57
CA GLY A 313 7.53 -19.74 -6.11
C GLY A 313 7.32 -21.21 -5.75
N GLU A 314 8.39 -21.96 -5.49
CA GLU A 314 8.30 -23.33 -4.95
C GLU A 314 7.74 -23.40 -3.52
N VAL A 315 8.02 -22.41 -2.66
CA VAL A 315 7.44 -22.36 -1.30
C VAL A 315 5.98 -21.95 -1.36
N GLY A 316 5.63 -21.00 -2.23
CA GLY A 316 4.23 -20.65 -2.52
C GLY A 316 3.46 -21.86 -3.04
N ALA A 317 3.93 -22.48 -4.12
CA ALA A 317 3.31 -23.67 -4.71
C ALA A 317 3.31 -24.89 -3.77
N ALA A 318 4.34 -25.10 -2.94
CA ALA A 318 4.36 -26.18 -1.95
C ALA A 318 3.41 -25.90 -0.78
N LEU A 319 3.27 -24.64 -0.35
CA LEU A 319 2.31 -24.24 0.67
C LEU A 319 0.88 -24.31 0.13
N ASP A 320 0.61 -23.82 -1.07
CA ASP A 320 -0.69 -23.94 -1.75
C ASP A 320 -1.00 -25.39 -2.13
N THR A 321 -0.01 -26.25 -2.36
CA THR A 321 -0.24 -27.70 -2.50
C THR A 321 -0.55 -28.35 -1.15
N ALA A 322 0.15 -27.96 -0.08
CA ALA A 322 -0.07 -28.44 1.29
C ALA A 322 -1.36 -27.88 1.94
N ILE A 323 -1.87 -26.76 1.44
CA ILE A 323 -3.10 -26.06 1.84
C ILE A 323 -4.00 -25.93 0.60
N SER A 324 -4.11 -27.00 -0.20
CA SER A 324 -4.77 -27.01 -1.53
C SER A 324 -6.30 -26.92 -1.52
N SER A 325 -6.86 -26.47 -0.42
CA SER A 325 -8.22 -25.98 -0.33
C SER A 325 -8.25 -24.71 0.49
N THR A 326 -8.81 -23.65 -0.10
CA THR A 326 -9.25 -22.46 0.63
C THR A 326 -10.12 -22.94 1.81
N PRO A 327 -9.92 -22.46 3.06
CA PRO A 327 -10.77 -22.88 4.18
C PRO A 327 -12.23 -22.41 4.01
N THR A 328 -13.03 -23.21 3.29
CA THR A 328 -14.41 -22.93 2.92
C THR A 328 -15.37 -23.21 4.08
N GLY A 329 -15.19 -22.46 5.17
CA GLY A 329 -16.13 -22.47 6.29
C GLY A 329 -16.08 -23.70 7.18
N SER A 330 -14.88 -24.26 7.41
CA SER A 330 -14.60 -25.21 8.50
C SER A 330 -13.28 -24.79 9.14
N SER A 331 -13.20 -24.33 10.40
CA SER A 331 -13.98 -24.65 11.61
C SER A 331 -13.74 -26.09 12.10
N LEU A 332 -14.27 -26.43 13.27
CA LEU A 332 -13.96 -27.65 14.04
C LEU A 332 -14.06 -28.97 13.23
N ASN A 333 -14.82 -28.98 12.12
CA ASN A 333 -14.97 -30.11 11.19
C ASN A 333 -13.65 -30.73 10.69
N ASP A 334 -12.63 -29.94 10.32
CA ASP A 334 -11.37 -30.50 9.78
C ASP A 334 -10.57 -31.30 10.82
N ILE A 335 -10.85 -31.09 12.12
CA ILE A 335 -10.27 -31.87 13.22
C ILE A 335 -11.03 -33.19 13.46
N LEU A 336 -12.23 -33.33 12.89
CA LEU A 336 -13.19 -34.39 13.23
C LEU A 336 -13.27 -35.54 12.21
N HIS A 337 -12.82 -35.34 10.97
CA HIS A 337 -12.69 -36.38 9.95
C HIS A 337 -11.32 -37.05 10.00
N LYS A 338 -11.30 -38.39 10.01
CA LYS A 338 -10.07 -39.20 10.22
C LYS A 338 -9.57 -39.92 8.95
N ASP A 339 -10.42 -40.06 7.94
CA ASP A 339 -10.17 -40.89 6.75
C ASP A 339 -9.76 -40.09 5.51
N GLY A 340 -9.97 -38.76 5.52
CA GLY A 340 -9.69 -37.87 4.39
C GLY A 340 -10.65 -38.02 3.22
N SER A 341 -11.82 -38.64 3.39
CA SER A 341 -12.78 -38.84 2.28
C SER A 341 -13.59 -37.59 1.93
N TYR A 342 -13.75 -36.66 2.89
CA TYR A 342 -14.63 -35.48 2.81
C TYR A 342 -16.09 -35.82 2.45
N THR A 343 -16.48 -37.09 2.57
CA THR A 343 -17.85 -37.58 2.43
C THR A 343 -18.29 -38.07 3.79
N PHE A 344 -19.34 -37.48 4.34
CA PHE A 344 -19.87 -37.80 5.67
C PHE A 344 -20.15 -39.31 5.80
N ASP A 345 -19.31 -40.01 6.55
CA ASP A 345 -19.43 -41.44 6.81
C ASP A 345 -19.96 -41.62 8.23
N ASN A 346 -21.27 -41.88 8.29
CA ASN A 346 -22.00 -42.13 9.52
C ASN A 346 -21.53 -43.37 10.29
N THR A 347 -20.53 -44.12 9.80
CA THR A 347 -19.90 -45.23 10.51
C THR A 347 -18.53 -44.91 11.12
N THR A 348 -17.90 -43.77 10.77
CA THR A 348 -16.53 -43.44 11.22
C THR A 348 -16.33 -42.04 11.78
N ASP A 349 -17.24 -41.09 11.54
CA ASP A 349 -17.07 -39.70 11.96
C ASP A 349 -17.39 -39.44 13.46
N SER A 350 -16.52 -38.65 14.10
CA SER A 350 -16.35 -38.64 15.56
C SER A 350 -17.47 -37.93 16.35
N LEU A 351 -18.29 -37.08 15.72
CA LEU A 351 -19.47 -36.48 16.35
C LEU A 351 -20.68 -37.42 16.33
N GLU A 352 -20.84 -38.25 15.30
CA GLU A 352 -21.95 -39.22 15.26
C GLU A 352 -21.65 -40.41 16.19
N ALA A 353 -20.38 -40.78 16.38
CA ALA A 353 -20.00 -41.70 17.47
C ALA A 353 -20.41 -41.20 18.87
N ILE A 354 -20.43 -39.87 19.10
CA ILE A 354 -20.95 -39.27 20.34
C ILE A 354 -22.49 -39.20 20.31
N ALA A 355 -23.09 -38.85 19.17
CA ALA A 355 -24.55 -38.81 19.02
C ALA A 355 -25.20 -40.19 19.18
N ASP A 356 -24.56 -41.27 18.71
CA ASP A 356 -24.96 -42.66 18.86
C ASP A 356 -24.69 -43.20 20.26
N ALA A 357 -23.57 -42.81 20.88
CA ALA A 357 -23.34 -43.09 22.30
C ALA A 357 -24.37 -42.39 23.21
N VAL A 358 -24.95 -41.27 22.77
CA VAL A 358 -26.01 -40.53 23.49
C VAL A 358 -27.42 -41.03 23.13
N SER A 359 -27.69 -41.36 21.87
CA SER A 359 -28.99 -41.87 21.40
C SER A 359 -29.21 -43.33 21.80
N GLY A 360 -28.13 -44.10 21.97
CA GLY A 360 -28.11 -45.43 22.56
C GLY A 360 -28.41 -45.47 24.06
N ILE A 361 -28.50 -44.32 24.75
CA ILE A 361 -28.97 -44.22 26.14
C ILE A 361 -30.51 -44.32 26.15
N SER A 362 -31.01 -45.53 25.97
CA SER A 362 -32.43 -45.84 25.96
C SER A 362 -33.04 -45.94 27.37
N SER A 363 -32.19 -46.16 28.37
CA SER A 363 -32.53 -46.33 29.79
C SER A 363 -31.44 -45.70 30.67
N PRO A 364 -31.77 -45.18 31.87
CA PRO A 364 -30.77 -44.72 32.84
C PRO A 364 -29.69 -45.75 33.21
N THR A 365 -29.96 -47.05 33.00
CA THR A 365 -28.98 -48.15 33.19
C THR A 365 -27.85 -48.15 32.16
N ASP A 366 -28.05 -47.56 30.99
CA ASP A 366 -27.09 -47.65 29.88
C ASP A 366 -25.88 -46.73 30.15
N VAL A 367 -26.12 -45.61 30.84
CA VAL A 367 -25.09 -44.67 31.33
C VAL A 367 -24.05 -45.36 32.21
N THR A 368 -24.47 -46.32 33.05
CA THR A 368 -23.59 -47.07 33.97
C THR A 368 -22.60 -48.01 33.28
N ASN A 369 -22.82 -48.37 32.02
CA ASN A 369 -21.91 -49.22 31.26
C ASN A 369 -20.96 -48.42 30.35
N ALA A 370 -21.27 -47.16 30.05
CA ALA A 370 -20.50 -46.30 29.15
C ALA A 370 -19.34 -45.56 29.84
N VAL A 371 -19.27 -45.56 31.17
CA VAL A 371 -18.20 -44.92 31.96
C VAL A 371 -17.55 -45.98 32.86
N PRO A 372 -16.43 -46.62 32.44
CA PRO A 372 -15.85 -47.77 33.16
C PRO A 372 -15.20 -47.45 34.51
N GLU A 373 -14.97 -46.17 34.82
CA GLU A 373 -14.28 -45.72 36.03
C GLU A 373 -15.24 -44.90 36.92
N PRO A 374 -15.39 -45.22 38.22
CA PRO A 374 -16.38 -44.59 39.07
C PRO A 374 -16.06 -43.10 39.31
N PRO A 375 -17.06 -42.20 39.23
CA PRO A 375 -16.84 -40.77 39.44
C PRO A 375 -16.38 -40.49 40.87
N THR A 376 -15.29 -39.75 41.02
CA THR A 376 -14.72 -39.39 42.32
C THR A 376 -15.60 -38.35 43.03
N ALA A 377 -16.41 -38.83 43.97
CA ALA A 377 -17.07 -38.15 45.10
C ALA A 377 -17.55 -36.68 44.91
N LYS A 378 -18.85 -36.47 45.15
CA LYS A 378 -19.66 -35.22 45.05
C LYS A 378 -20.57 -35.10 43.82
N SER A 379 -21.05 -36.22 43.25
CA SER A 379 -22.27 -36.16 42.43
C SER A 379 -23.51 -36.07 43.34
N LEU A 380 -24.66 -35.67 42.80
CA LEU A 380 -25.92 -35.59 43.56
C LEU A 380 -26.38 -36.96 44.13
N GLN A 381 -25.83 -38.06 43.62
CA GLN A 381 -26.11 -39.43 44.11
C GLN A 381 -25.49 -39.69 45.49
N ASP A 382 -24.35 -39.07 45.84
CA ASP A 382 -23.79 -39.16 47.20
C ASP A 382 -24.73 -38.55 48.25
N THR A 383 -25.51 -37.54 47.88
CA THR A 383 -26.51 -36.90 48.78
C THR A 383 -27.71 -37.82 49.07
N LEU A 384 -27.93 -38.85 48.23
CA LEU A 384 -29.07 -39.77 48.36
C LEU A 384 -28.73 -41.08 49.11
N HIS A 385 -27.44 -41.41 49.27
CA HIS A 385 -26.94 -42.56 50.03
C HIS A 385 -26.45 -42.14 51.42
N LYS A 386 -27.14 -42.58 52.47
CA LYS A 386 -26.83 -42.16 53.85
C LYS A 386 -25.73 -42.98 54.54
N ASP A 387 -25.41 -44.18 54.04
CA ASP A 387 -24.52 -45.13 54.72
C ASP A 387 -23.16 -45.36 54.05
N GLY A 388 -22.92 -44.77 52.88
CA GLY A 388 -21.67 -44.91 52.12
C GLY A 388 -21.37 -46.32 51.59
N SER A 389 -22.36 -47.23 51.58
CA SER A 389 -22.17 -48.62 51.17
C SER A 389 -22.25 -48.85 49.66
N TYR A 390 -22.85 -47.92 48.91
CA TYR A 390 -23.16 -48.01 47.48
C TYR A 390 -23.86 -49.32 47.06
N THR A 391 -24.52 -50.02 47.99
CA THR A 391 -25.26 -51.26 47.73
C THR A 391 -26.73 -51.03 48.07
N TYR A 392 -27.62 -51.26 47.09
CA TYR A 392 -29.05 -50.94 47.22
C TYR A 392 -29.72 -51.69 48.38
N SER A 393 -30.14 -50.95 49.40
CA SER A 393 -30.64 -51.50 50.66
C SER A 393 -32.07 -51.05 50.90
N LYS A 394 -33.00 -51.99 50.72
CA LYS A 394 -34.46 -51.79 50.79
C LYS A 394 -35.00 -51.32 52.15
N THR A 395 -34.13 -51.15 53.14
CA THR A 395 -34.49 -50.74 54.49
C THR A 395 -33.95 -49.36 54.88
N THR A 396 -33.13 -48.72 54.03
CA THR A 396 -32.38 -47.51 54.42
C THR A 396 -32.32 -46.40 53.37
N ASP A 397 -32.67 -46.67 52.11
CA ASP A 397 -32.51 -45.70 51.02
C ASP A 397 -33.76 -44.83 50.79
N SER A 398 -33.53 -43.52 50.61
CA SER A 398 -34.54 -42.46 50.78
C SER A 398 -35.77 -42.54 49.88
N LEU A 399 -35.66 -43.19 48.71
CA LEU A 399 -36.75 -43.30 47.73
C LEU A 399 -37.67 -44.49 48.02
N GLU A 400 -37.15 -45.60 48.56
CA GLU A 400 -38.00 -46.73 48.96
C GLU A 400 -38.74 -46.40 50.26
N ALA A 401 -38.24 -45.48 51.11
CA ALA A 401 -39.01 -44.91 52.22
C ALA A 401 -40.26 -44.11 51.76
N ILE A 402 -40.23 -43.51 50.55
CA ILE A 402 -41.40 -42.85 49.94
C ILE A 402 -42.29 -43.90 49.26
N ALA A 403 -41.71 -44.89 48.59
CA ALA A 403 -42.45 -46.00 48.00
C ALA A 403 -43.18 -46.85 49.06
N ASP A 404 -42.59 -47.07 50.23
CA ASP A 404 -43.20 -47.74 51.39
C ASP A 404 -44.29 -46.87 52.03
N ALA A 405 -44.12 -45.54 52.07
CA ALA A 405 -45.20 -44.65 52.48
C ALA A 405 -46.41 -44.70 51.51
N LEU A 406 -46.20 -45.00 50.23
CA LEU A 406 -47.27 -45.26 49.26
C LEU A 406 -47.81 -46.70 49.30
N SER A 407 -46.96 -47.70 49.57
CA SER A 407 -47.32 -49.13 49.46
C SER A 407 -47.84 -49.74 50.77
N ALA A 408 -47.48 -49.19 51.93
CA ALA A 408 -47.88 -49.66 53.26
C ALA A 408 -49.31 -49.27 53.69
N GLY A 409 -50.16 -48.84 52.73
CA GLY A 409 -51.60 -49.10 52.81
C GLY A 409 -52.38 -48.51 53.99
N THR A 410 -52.12 -47.26 54.40
CA THR A 410 -53.00 -46.54 55.35
C THR A 410 -53.54 -45.21 54.81
N GLY A 411 -54.66 -45.27 54.08
CA GLY A 411 -55.74 -44.29 54.28
C GLY A 411 -55.93 -43.12 53.30
N ALA A 412 -55.56 -43.22 52.01
CA ALA A 412 -55.72 -42.12 51.05
C ALA A 412 -56.37 -42.46 49.68
N THR A 413 -57.05 -43.62 49.54
CA THR A 413 -57.56 -44.13 48.24
C THR A 413 -59.06 -44.44 48.23
N THR A 414 -59.91 -43.48 48.61
CA THR A 414 -61.40 -43.61 48.48
C THR A 414 -62.13 -42.31 48.12
N ALA A 415 -61.57 -41.44 47.27
CA ALA A 415 -62.19 -40.13 46.99
C ALA A 415 -62.20 -39.62 45.53
N ILE A 416 -61.43 -40.19 44.57
CA ILE A 416 -61.29 -39.58 43.23
C ILE A 416 -61.55 -40.54 42.04
N GLU A 417 -61.28 -41.84 42.15
CA GLU A 417 -61.40 -42.76 40.98
C GLU A 417 -62.64 -43.67 40.98
N ALA A 418 -63.46 -43.64 42.03
CA ALA A 418 -64.71 -44.42 42.09
C ALA A 418 -65.91 -43.74 41.40
N ASP A 419 -65.84 -42.43 41.13
CA ASP A 419 -66.97 -41.62 40.63
C ASP A 419 -66.99 -41.49 39.10
N LEU A 420 -65.82 -41.47 38.43
CA LEU A 420 -65.74 -41.27 36.98
C LEU A 420 -66.11 -42.53 36.17
N LEU A 421 -65.77 -43.72 36.69
CA LEU A 421 -65.98 -44.99 35.96
C LEU A 421 -67.40 -45.55 36.15
N HIS A 422 -68.07 -45.21 37.25
CA HIS A 422 -69.48 -45.58 37.48
C HIS A 422 -70.43 -44.79 36.56
N PHE A 423 -70.08 -43.55 36.22
CA PHE A 423 -70.89 -42.63 35.40
C PHE A 423 -70.96 -43.04 33.91
N LEU A 424 -69.88 -43.62 33.37
CA LEU A 424 -69.81 -44.05 31.97
C LEU A 424 -70.38 -45.46 31.74
N ALA A 425 -70.31 -46.36 32.75
CA ALA A 425 -70.85 -47.71 32.64
C ALA A 425 -72.40 -47.74 32.68
N SER A 426 -73.04 -46.82 33.40
CA SER A 426 -74.52 -46.75 33.50
C SER A 426 -75.22 -46.15 32.28
N ALA A 427 -74.48 -45.55 31.34
CA ALA A 427 -75.04 -44.92 30.14
C ALA A 427 -75.11 -45.84 28.91
N ALA A 428 -74.51 -47.04 28.97
CA ALA A 428 -74.30 -47.90 27.81
C ALA A 428 -75.16 -49.19 27.77
N ASP A 429 -75.72 -49.65 28.89
CA ASP A 429 -76.56 -50.85 28.95
C ASP A 429 -78.05 -50.45 29.08
N GLY A 430 -78.72 -50.28 27.94
CA GLY A 430 -80.08 -49.72 27.80
C GLY A 430 -81.24 -50.57 28.36
N GLY A 431 -81.03 -51.27 29.47
CA GLY A 431 -81.97 -52.18 30.13
C GLY A 431 -82.95 -51.51 31.10
N GLY A 432 -83.81 -50.63 30.61
CA GLY A 432 -85.14 -50.39 31.18
C GLY A 432 -85.26 -50.03 32.68
N ASN A 433 -84.70 -48.91 33.11
CA ASN A 433 -85.24 -48.12 34.23
C ASN A 433 -85.00 -46.62 33.96
N ALA A 434 -85.87 -45.76 34.49
CA ALA A 434 -85.96 -44.36 34.07
C ALA A 434 -84.68 -43.54 34.32
N TYR A 435 -84.24 -42.81 33.29
CA TYR A 435 -83.27 -41.72 33.43
C TYR A 435 -83.85 -40.61 34.33
N PRO A 436 -83.03 -39.90 35.12
CA PRO A 436 -83.47 -38.69 35.80
C PRO A 436 -83.88 -37.62 34.77
N ASP A 437 -85.11 -37.13 34.85
CA ASP A 437 -85.69 -36.17 33.89
C ASP A 437 -84.83 -34.91 33.66
N SER A 438 -83.99 -34.55 34.64
CA SER A 438 -83.12 -33.37 34.64
C SER A 438 -81.95 -33.40 33.66
N VAL A 439 -81.56 -34.55 33.10
CA VAL A 439 -80.46 -34.62 32.10
C VAL A 439 -80.98 -34.37 30.68
N VAL A 440 -82.27 -34.62 30.43
CA VAL A 440 -82.89 -34.47 29.11
C VAL A 440 -83.50 -33.07 28.93
N SER A 441 -83.91 -32.40 30.02
CA SER A 441 -84.58 -31.09 29.97
C SER A 441 -83.65 -29.90 29.70
N ASP A 442 -82.40 -29.93 30.17
CA ASP A 442 -81.45 -28.80 30.03
C ASP A 442 -80.40 -29.00 28.91
N SER A 443 -80.52 -30.07 28.12
CA SER A 443 -79.68 -30.29 26.95
C SER A 443 -80.04 -29.31 25.83
N VAL A 444 -79.08 -28.44 25.45
CA VAL A 444 -79.20 -27.57 24.27
C VAL A 444 -79.52 -28.36 23.00
N PHE A 445 -79.05 -29.62 22.91
CA PHE A 445 -79.35 -30.52 21.80
C PHE A 445 -80.81 -31.01 21.78
N ALA A 446 -81.43 -31.18 22.95
CA ALA A 446 -82.86 -31.52 23.04
C ALA A 446 -83.74 -30.33 22.64
N TYR A 447 -83.35 -29.11 23.00
CA TYR A 447 -84.03 -27.88 22.57
C TYR A 447 -83.89 -27.61 21.06
N LEU A 448 -82.76 -27.95 20.44
CA LEU A 448 -82.54 -27.78 19.00
C LEU A 448 -83.33 -28.75 18.13
N MET A 449 -83.75 -29.91 18.66
CA MET A 449 -84.47 -30.93 17.90
C MET A 449 -85.99 -31.00 18.20
N ALA A 450 -86.50 -30.17 19.12
CA ALA A 450 -87.92 -30.18 19.47
C ALA A 450 -88.75 -29.12 18.70
N LYS A 451 -89.76 -29.60 17.95
CA LYS A 451 -90.60 -28.79 17.05
C LYS A 451 -91.82 -28.19 17.77
N GLY A 452 -91.60 -27.28 18.71
CA GLY A 452 -92.70 -26.52 19.35
C GLY A 452 -92.28 -25.65 20.54
N ASN A 453 -93.10 -24.65 20.86
CA ASN A 453 -92.97 -23.84 22.08
C ASN A 453 -94.29 -23.87 22.88
N PRO A 454 -94.32 -24.42 24.12
CA PRO A 454 -93.23 -25.13 24.79
C PRO A 454 -92.99 -26.51 24.17
N ALA A 455 -91.73 -26.93 24.12
CA ALA A 455 -91.31 -28.22 23.60
C ALA A 455 -91.71 -29.38 24.53
N ALA A 456 -92.56 -30.30 24.07
CA ALA A 456 -92.87 -31.53 24.78
C ALA A 456 -91.99 -32.68 24.26
N ILE A 457 -91.09 -33.20 25.11
CA ILE A 457 -90.12 -34.26 24.75
C ILE A 457 -90.78 -35.56 24.26
N THR A 458 -92.08 -35.77 24.54
CA THR A 458 -92.84 -36.95 24.10
C THR A 458 -93.30 -36.93 22.63
N SER A 459 -92.97 -35.89 21.85
CA SER A 459 -93.38 -35.77 20.44
C SER A 459 -92.27 -36.14 19.44
N PHE A 460 -91.44 -37.14 19.77
CA PHE A 460 -90.54 -37.77 18.80
C PHE A 460 -91.38 -38.68 17.87
N ASP A 461 -92.00 -38.05 16.88
CA ASP A 461 -92.74 -38.70 15.80
C ASP A 461 -91.80 -38.85 14.60
N ASN A 462 -91.33 -40.08 14.38
CA ASN A 462 -90.40 -40.47 13.32
C ASN A 462 -91.01 -40.44 11.90
N ALA A 463 -92.09 -39.67 11.72
CA ALA A 463 -92.80 -39.41 10.48
C ALA A 463 -92.87 -37.90 10.13
N THR A 464 -92.40 -37.00 11.02
CA THR A 464 -92.46 -35.53 10.78
C THR A 464 -91.26 -34.73 11.32
N ASP A 465 -90.21 -35.42 11.78
CA ASP A 465 -88.92 -34.86 12.16
C ASP A 465 -88.02 -34.55 10.94
N SER A 466 -87.01 -33.69 11.15
CA SER A 466 -86.49 -32.81 10.10
C SER A 466 -85.71 -33.48 8.96
N LEU A 467 -85.37 -34.75 9.07
CA LEU A 467 -84.71 -35.51 7.99
C LEU A 467 -85.73 -36.15 7.03
N GLU A 468 -86.90 -36.57 7.50
CA GLU A 468 -87.96 -37.07 6.61
C GLU A 468 -88.73 -35.92 5.93
N ALA A 469 -88.80 -34.75 6.57
CA ALA A 469 -89.28 -33.53 5.93
C ALA A 469 -88.43 -33.11 4.69
N ILE A 470 -87.15 -33.48 4.63
CA ILE A 470 -86.28 -33.31 3.46
C ILE A 470 -86.55 -34.41 2.43
N SER A 471 -86.80 -35.65 2.89
CA SER A 471 -87.16 -36.80 2.03
C SER A 471 -88.47 -36.57 1.26
N ASP A 472 -89.52 -36.10 1.93
CA ASP A 472 -90.83 -35.87 1.29
C ASP A 472 -90.84 -34.64 0.39
N LEU A 473 -90.04 -33.60 0.68
CA LEU A 473 -89.86 -32.44 -0.22
C LEU A 473 -89.27 -32.85 -1.58
N LEU A 474 -88.43 -33.89 -1.60
CA LEU A 474 -87.87 -34.51 -2.80
C LEU A 474 -88.86 -35.42 -3.56
N ARG A 475 -90.00 -35.80 -2.94
CA ARG A 475 -90.87 -36.88 -3.43
C ARG A 475 -92.17 -36.43 -4.10
N THR A 476 -92.64 -35.20 -3.86
CA THR A 476 -93.93 -34.69 -4.39
C THR A 476 -93.79 -33.45 -5.27
N GLY A 477 -93.05 -33.58 -6.38
CA GLY A 477 -92.73 -32.45 -7.26
C GLY A 477 -93.92 -31.57 -7.69
N SER A 478 -93.87 -30.29 -7.31
CA SER A 478 -94.71 -29.21 -7.85
C SER A 478 -93.96 -27.87 -7.79
N THR A 479 -94.28 -26.98 -8.73
CA THR A 479 -93.44 -25.86 -9.16
C THR A 479 -93.66 -24.54 -8.40
N VAL A 480 -92.80 -23.54 -8.69
CA VAL A 480 -92.90 -22.07 -8.47
C VAL A 480 -91.95 -21.52 -7.38
N LEU A 481 -91.04 -20.56 -7.62
CA LEU A 481 -90.32 -20.09 -8.83
C LEU A 481 -89.21 -19.08 -8.42
N ALA A 482 -88.20 -18.91 -9.28
CA ALA A 482 -87.25 -17.77 -9.39
C ALA A 482 -86.26 -17.49 -8.22
N GLY A 483 -84.99 -17.85 -8.42
CA GLY A 483 -83.88 -17.46 -7.54
C GLY A 483 -82.65 -18.37 -7.64
N THR A 484 -82.15 -18.64 -8.84
CA THR A 484 -81.12 -19.67 -9.08
C THR A 484 -79.74 -19.33 -8.49
N GLN A 485 -79.36 -20.05 -7.44
CA GLN A 485 -77.99 -20.29 -7.03
C GLN A 485 -77.82 -21.79 -6.78
N LEU A 486 -76.75 -22.38 -7.38
CA LEU A 486 -76.08 -23.66 -7.06
C LEU A 486 -76.99 -24.88 -6.76
N ASP A 487 -76.90 -26.03 -7.43
CA ASP A 487 -75.85 -26.59 -8.30
C ASP A 487 -76.46 -27.84 -8.98
N HIS A 488 -75.97 -28.26 -10.15
CA HIS A 488 -76.03 -29.65 -10.64
C HIS A 488 -75.36 -29.77 -12.03
N LEU A 489 -74.07 -30.14 -12.05
CA LEU A 489 -73.34 -30.47 -13.28
C LEU A 489 -73.14 -31.98 -13.49
N VAL A 490 -74.22 -32.76 -13.62
CA VAL A 490 -74.35 -33.86 -14.61
C VAL A 490 -75.83 -34.08 -14.90
N GLY A 491 -76.24 -33.74 -16.13
CA GLY A 491 -77.55 -34.07 -16.69
C GLY A 491 -77.41 -34.32 -18.19
N THR A 492 -77.08 -35.55 -18.57
CA THR A 492 -76.68 -35.90 -19.94
C THR A 492 -77.85 -35.91 -20.94
N THR A 493 -77.60 -35.36 -22.14
CA THR A 493 -78.25 -35.68 -23.44
C THR A 493 -79.76 -35.39 -23.54
N THR A 494 -80.26 -34.70 -24.57
CA THR A 494 -80.13 -35.07 -25.99
C THR A 494 -80.29 -33.91 -26.96
N GLY A 495 -79.43 -33.85 -27.97
CA GLY A 495 -79.77 -33.34 -29.30
C GLY A 495 -79.32 -31.92 -29.66
N VAL A 496 -78.99 -31.78 -30.96
CA VAL A 496 -78.80 -30.54 -31.74
C VAL A 496 -77.42 -29.86 -31.67
N ALA A 497 -76.59 -30.28 -32.64
CA ALA A 497 -75.66 -29.49 -33.45
C ALA A 497 -74.51 -28.69 -32.78
N ALA A 498 -73.31 -29.25 -32.95
CA ALA A 498 -72.06 -28.55 -33.29
C ALA A 498 -71.81 -27.16 -32.68
N ASP A 499 -71.11 -27.15 -31.55
CA ASP A 499 -70.24 -26.04 -31.17
C ASP A 499 -68.83 -26.57 -30.88
N ALA A 500 -67.81 -25.84 -31.31
CA ALA A 500 -66.43 -26.31 -31.45
C ALA A 500 -65.48 -25.46 -30.58
N ASN A 501 -65.48 -25.71 -29.27
CA ASN A 501 -64.44 -25.24 -28.35
C ASN A 501 -64.49 -26.00 -27.02
N LEU A 502 -63.78 -27.14 -26.95
CA LEU A 502 -63.56 -27.86 -25.68
C LEU A 502 -62.07 -28.11 -25.35
N ASP A 503 -61.14 -27.53 -26.14
CA ASP A 503 -59.69 -27.63 -25.91
C ASP A 503 -59.13 -26.51 -25.01
N THR A 504 -59.94 -25.49 -24.68
CA THR A 504 -59.46 -24.19 -24.16
C THR A 504 -59.39 -24.08 -22.62
N TYR A 505 -59.41 -25.18 -21.86
CA TYR A 505 -59.44 -25.13 -20.38
C TYR A 505 -58.46 -26.07 -19.64
N ALA A 506 -57.48 -26.65 -20.34
CA ALA A 506 -56.55 -27.64 -19.76
C ALA A 506 -55.06 -27.22 -19.71
N VAL A 507 -54.66 -26.04 -20.21
CA VAL A 507 -53.22 -25.70 -20.42
C VAL A 507 -52.87 -24.23 -20.08
N ASP A 508 -53.28 -23.72 -18.91
CA ASP A 508 -53.16 -22.26 -18.63
C ASP A 508 -52.51 -21.88 -17.28
N GLN A 509 -51.67 -22.74 -16.69
CA GLN A 509 -50.82 -22.39 -15.52
C GLN A 509 -49.44 -23.07 -15.56
N SER A 510 -48.66 -22.85 -16.62
CA SER A 510 -47.21 -23.08 -16.57
C SER A 510 -46.47 -21.90 -17.19
N VAL A 511 -45.41 -21.42 -16.52
CA VAL A 511 -44.65 -20.23 -16.96
C VAL A 511 -44.00 -20.43 -18.35
N LEU A 512 -43.87 -21.67 -18.81
CA LEU A 512 -43.33 -22.01 -20.13
C LEU A 512 -44.30 -21.74 -21.30
N SER A 513 -45.63 -21.68 -21.07
CA SER A 513 -46.61 -21.41 -22.14
C SER A 513 -46.79 -19.92 -22.44
N HIS A 514 -46.39 -19.02 -21.54
CA HIS A 514 -46.40 -17.57 -21.80
C HIS A 514 -45.23 -17.09 -22.68
N ILE A 515 -44.16 -17.87 -22.81
CA ILE A 515 -42.96 -17.53 -23.60
C ILE A 515 -43.10 -17.96 -25.08
N MET A 516 -44.10 -18.79 -25.43
CA MET A 516 -44.27 -19.34 -26.78
C MET A 516 -45.62 -18.97 -27.46
N SER A 517 -46.39 -18.02 -26.93
CA SER A 517 -47.75 -17.70 -27.41
C SER A 517 -47.87 -16.34 -28.10
N ALA A 518 -47.08 -16.14 -29.16
CA ALA A 518 -47.31 -15.10 -30.17
C ALA A 518 -46.63 -15.52 -31.49
N THR A 519 -47.28 -15.71 -32.63
CA THR A 519 -48.72 -15.72 -33.00
C THR A 519 -48.83 -16.53 -34.30
N ALA A 520 -49.59 -17.63 -34.39
CA ALA A 520 -49.76 -18.36 -35.66
C ALA A 520 -51.06 -19.16 -35.80
N ASN A 521 -51.66 -19.08 -36.98
CA ASN A 521 -52.86 -19.79 -37.42
C ASN A 521 -52.52 -21.20 -37.96
N THR A 522 -53.29 -22.22 -37.58
CA THR A 522 -52.96 -23.64 -37.76
C THR A 522 -53.49 -24.23 -39.08
N SER A 523 -52.89 -23.89 -40.24
CA SER A 523 -53.34 -24.48 -41.51
C SER A 523 -52.31 -24.66 -42.63
N THR A 524 -51.12 -25.20 -42.36
CA THR A 524 -50.37 -26.13 -43.26
C THR A 524 -49.13 -26.67 -42.55
N TYR A 525 -49.22 -27.89 -41.99
CA TYR A 525 -48.04 -28.62 -41.51
C TYR A 525 -47.61 -29.63 -42.57
N GLN A 526 -46.61 -29.26 -43.39
CA GLN A 526 -45.87 -30.22 -44.22
C GLN A 526 -44.44 -30.35 -43.71
N CYS A 527 -44.06 -31.59 -43.43
CA CYS A 527 -42.77 -31.98 -42.86
C CYS A 527 -41.77 -32.31 -43.99
N SER A 528 -40.94 -31.34 -44.42
CA SER A 528 -39.88 -31.61 -45.41
C SER A 528 -38.65 -30.67 -45.46
N THR A 529 -38.45 -29.73 -44.54
CA THR A 529 -37.14 -29.03 -44.38
C THR A 529 -36.83 -28.70 -42.92
N ASP A 530 -35.54 -28.69 -42.58
CA ASP A 530 -35.02 -28.71 -41.21
C ASP A 530 -35.03 -27.36 -40.48
N SER A 531 -34.90 -27.41 -39.16
CA SER A 531 -34.92 -26.30 -38.20
C SER A 531 -33.83 -25.23 -38.36
N LEU A 532 -32.95 -25.34 -39.35
CA LEU A 532 -31.98 -24.31 -39.73
C LEU A 532 -32.53 -23.33 -40.79
N GLU A 533 -33.44 -23.74 -41.68
CA GLU A 533 -34.04 -22.82 -42.65
C GLU A 533 -35.04 -21.86 -42.01
N ALA A 534 -35.74 -22.28 -40.94
CA ALA A 534 -36.59 -21.38 -40.17
C ALA A 534 -35.78 -20.26 -39.49
N ILE A 535 -34.56 -20.55 -39.02
CA ILE A 535 -33.64 -19.56 -38.46
C ILE A 535 -33.09 -18.67 -39.58
N ALA A 536 -32.69 -19.23 -40.73
CA ALA A 536 -32.22 -18.46 -41.88
C ALA A 536 -33.29 -17.50 -42.44
N VAL A 537 -34.56 -17.92 -42.48
CA VAL A 537 -35.69 -17.08 -42.89
C VAL A 537 -36.05 -16.04 -41.83
N ALA A 538 -35.97 -16.36 -40.54
CA ALA A 538 -36.17 -15.37 -39.47
C ALA A 538 -35.07 -14.29 -39.45
N LEU A 539 -33.81 -14.67 -39.72
CA LEU A 539 -32.69 -13.73 -39.87
C LEU A 539 -32.84 -12.87 -41.13
N ALA A 540 -33.37 -13.43 -42.23
CA ALA A 540 -33.66 -12.70 -43.46
C ALA A 540 -34.91 -11.80 -43.39
N ALA A 541 -35.83 -12.05 -42.45
CA ALA A 541 -37.08 -11.29 -42.27
C ALA A 541 -36.97 -10.12 -41.28
N GLY A 542 -35.82 -9.90 -40.65
CA GLY A 542 -35.36 -8.59 -40.14
C GLY A 542 -36.23 -7.87 -39.12
N THR A 543 -37.03 -8.56 -38.29
CA THR A 543 -38.06 -7.92 -37.44
C THR A 543 -38.05 -8.29 -35.96
N GLY A 544 -37.07 -9.09 -35.49
CA GLY A 544 -36.96 -9.48 -34.06
C GLY A 544 -35.75 -8.92 -33.30
N VAL A 545 -34.67 -8.52 -33.99
CA VAL A 545 -33.38 -8.23 -33.33
C VAL A 545 -33.29 -6.78 -32.82
N GLN A 546 -33.94 -5.83 -33.50
CA GLN A 546 -33.81 -4.41 -33.18
C GLN A 546 -34.29 -4.07 -31.75
N THR A 547 -35.44 -4.58 -31.32
CA THR A 547 -36.01 -4.27 -29.99
C THR A 547 -35.11 -4.74 -28.83
N VAL A 548 -34.35 -5.83 -29.01
CA VAL A 548 -33.42 -6.35 -27.99
C VAL A 548 -32.10 -5.56 -27.98
N LEU A 549 -31.65 -5.05 -29.13
CA LEU A 549 -30.50 -4.16 -29.23
C LEU A 549 -30.81 -2.74 -28.71
N ASP A 550 -32.00 -2.22 -29.01
CA ASP A 550 -32.48 -0.91 -28.56
C ASP A 550 -32.66 -0.86 -27.04
N THR A 551 -33.15 -1.95 -26.42
CA THR A 551 -33.37 -2.01 -24.96
C THR A 551 -32.06 -2.11 -24.16
N ASN A 552 -30.98 -2.63 -24.77
CA ASN A 552 -29.67 -2.79 -24.13
C ASN A 552 -28.60 -1.80 -24.64
N ASN A 553 -28.98 -0.87 -25.52
CA ASN A 553 -28.12 0.19 -26.04
C ASN A 553 -26.85 -0.31 -26.77
N LEU A 554 -26.97 -1.40 -27.55
CA LEU A 554 -25.84 -2.05 -28.26
C LEU A 554 -25.82 -1.81 -29.79
N ASP A 555 -26.54 -0.81 -30.32
CA ASP A 555 -26.68 -0.54 -31.77
C ASP A 555 -25.34 -0.15 -32.48
N HIS A 556 -24.26 0.07 -31.72
CA HIS A 556 -22.94 0.43 -32.27
C HIS A 556 -22.22 -0.73 -32.96
N LEU A 557 -22.59 -1.99 -32.65
CA LEU A 557 -21.84 -3.19 -33.05
C LEU A 557 -22.43 -3.94 -34.27
N ALA A 558 -23.58 -3.52 -34.80
CA ALA A 558 -24.37 -4.30 -35.77
C ALA A 558 -24.60 -3.62 -37.13
N LYS A 559 -23.63 -2.87 -37.67
CA LYS A 559 -23.71 -2.28 -39.04
C LYS A 559 -22.56 -2.68 -39.97
N VAL A 560 -22.58 -3.96 -40.35
CA VAL A 560 -22.07 -4.50 -41.64
C VAL A 560 -23.20 -5.43 -42.12
N THR A 561 -23.83 -5.33 -43.29
CA THR A 561 -23.52 -4.76 -44.62
C THR A 561 -24.83 -4.13 -45.18
N THR A 562 -25.02 -3.62 -46.40
CA THR A 562 -24.28 -3.58 -47.68
C THR A 562 -24.45 -2.20 -48.36
N GLY A 563 -23.60 -1.88 -49.34
CA GLY A 563 -23.99 -1.02 -50.47
C GLY A 563 -23.88 0.49 -50.28
N ILE A 564 -22.66 1.01 -50.16
CA ILE A 564 -22.36 2.42 -50.45
C ILE A 564 -21.24 2.46 -51.51
N ASN A 565 -21.49 3.18 -52.61
CA ASN A 565 -20.48 3.46 -53.62
C ASN A 565 -19.44 4.46 -53.11
N LEU A 566 -18.20 4.27 -53.54
CA LEU A 566 -17.10 5.22 -53.32
C LEU A 566 -17.36 6.55 -54.07
N ASP A 567 -17.82 7.58 -53.37
CA ASP A 567 -17.50 8.99 -53.66
C ASP A 567 -17.77 9.88 -52.44
N GLY A 568 -16.90 10.87 -52.20
CA GLY A 568 -17.18 12.06 -51.38
C GLY A 568 -17.29 11.91 -49.85
N ASP A 569 -16.18 12.25 -49.16
CA ASP A 569 -16.12 12.85 -47.82
C ASP A 569 -16.72 12.09 -46.61
N LEU A 570 -15.83 11.45 -45.83
CA LEU A 570 -16.16 10.76 -44.57
C LEU A 570 -15.91 11.62 -43.30
N SER A 571 -15.58 12.91 -43.44
CA SER A 571 -15.19 13.76 -42.29
C SER A 571 -16.36 14.31 -41.47
N ALA A 572 -17.55 14.43 -42.07
CA ALA A 572 -18.68 15.16 -41.49
C ALA A 572 -19.66 14.32 -40.62
N HIS A 573 -19.42 13.02 -40.38
CA HIS A 573 -20.36 12.15 -39.66
C HIS A 573 -19.86 11.54 -38.35
N VAL A 574 -18.57 11.68 -38.01
CA VAL A 574 -17.99 11.11 -36.77
C VAL A 574 -18.19 12.02 -35.55
N ILE A 575 -18.44 13.32 -35.77
CA ILE A 575 -18.40 14.33 -34.69
C ILE A 575 -19.74 14.44 -33.93
N THR A 576 -20.89 14.13 -34.54
CA THR A 576 -22.22 14.43 -33.95
C THR A 576 -22.85 13.29 -33.14
N LYS A 577 -22.24 12.10 -33.07
CA LYS A 577 -22.81 10.92 -32.37
C LYS A 577 -21.79 10.03 -31.63
N SER A 578 -20.62 10.55 -31.29
CA SER A 578 -19.69 9.82 -30.42
C SER A 578 -20.23 9.79 -28.97
N ILE A 579 -19.92 8.71 -28.23
CA ILE A 579 -20.34 8.53 -26.82
C ILE A 579 -19.86 9.68 -25.92
N LEU A 580 -18.72 10.30 -26.24
CA LEU A 580 -18.20 11.48 -25.55
C LEU A 580 -19.20 12.66 -25.53
N ALA A 581 -19.95 12.87 -26.61
CA ALA A 581 -20.91 13.97 -26.71
C ALA A 581 -22.16 13.78 -25.83
N HIS A 582 -22.48 12.55 -25.41
CA HIS A 582 -23.57 12.29 -24.46
C HIS A 582 -23.12 12.34 -23.00
N ILE A 583 -21.85 12.01 -22.71
CA ILE A 583 -21.31 12.05 -21.34
C ILE A 583 -21.13 13.50 -20.84
N MET A 584 -20.85 14.45 -21.74
CA MET A 584 -20.70 15.87 -21.39
C MET A 584 -22.01 16.67 -21.25
N ALA A 585 -23.18 16.04 -21.40
CA ALA A 585 -24.49 16.70 -21.40
C ALA A 585 -25.41 16.31 -20.22
N ALA A 586 -24.84 15.75 -19.14
CA ALA A 586 -25.60 15.16 -18.04
C ALA A 586 -25.90 16.11 -16.85
N ASP A 587 -26.42 17.33 -17.13
CA ASP A 587 -27.42 18.03 -16.29
C ASP A 587 -27.78 19.42 -16.87
N ALA A 588 -28.91 19.53 -17.57
CA ALA A 588 -29.67 20.78 -17.73
C ALA A 588 -31.06 20.54 -18.33
N ASP A 589 -32.10 21.08 -17.67
CA ASP A 589 -33.47 21.16 -18.20
C ASP A 589 -33.51 22.04 -19.47
N VAL A 590 -33.82 21.44 -20.62
CA VAL A 590 -33.85 22.13 -21.93
C VAL A 590 -35.19 22.85 -22.13
N THR A 591 -35.47 23.84 -21.28
CA THR A 591 -36.42 24.91 -21.62
C THR A 591 -35.89 26.31 -21.25
N THR A 592 -35.60 27.10 -22.29
CA THR A 592 -35.20 28.53 -22.32
C THR A 592 -33.71 28.90 -22.21
N SER A 593 -33.26 29.69 -23.20
CA SER A 593 -32.00 30.45 -23.27
C SER A 593 -30.67 29.71 -23.10
N TYR A 594 -30.24 28.98 -24.14
CA TYR A 594 -28.81 28.75 -24.39
C TYR A 594 -28.14 30.08 -24.82
N ASN A 595 -27.11 30.51 -24.09
CA ASN A 595 -26.36 31.74 -24.38
C ASN A 595 -24.89 31.41 -24.65
N ALA A 596 -24.49 31.42 -25.92
CA ALA A 596 -23.15 31.05 -26.40
C ALA A 596 -22.01 32.04 -26.02
N SER A 597 -22.22 32.92 -25.03
CA SER A 597 -21.21 33.88 -24.54
C SER A 597 -20.59 33.50 -23.19
N THR A 598 -21.02 32.40 -22.56
CA THR A 598 -20.55 31.98 -21.23
C THR A 598 -20.00 30.55 -21.16
N ASP A 599 -19.98 29.78 -22.25
CA ASP A 599 -19.31 28.49 -22.29
C ASP A 599 -17.84 28.65 -22.74
N SER A 600 -16.92 28.43 -21.80
CA SER A 600 -15.49 28.61 -22.02
C SER A 600 -14.85 27.57 -22.93
N LEU A 601 -15.47 26.41 -23.17
CA LEU A 601 -14.87 25.33 -23.95
C LEU A 601 -15.12 25.45 -25.46
N GLU A 602 -16.31 25.89 -25.88
CA GLU A 602 -16.55 26.22 -27.30
C GLU A 602 -15.82 27.51 -27.74
N ALA A 603 -15.63 28.47 -26.85
CA ALA A 603 -14.81 29.65 -27.14
C ALA A 603 -13.35 29.27 -27.48
N ILE A 604 -12.80 28.26 -26.81
CA ILE A 604 -11.45 27.73 -27.07
C ILE A 604 -11.43 26.91 -28.36
N SER A 605 -12.44 26.06 -28.62
CA SER A 605 -12.47 25.25 -29.85
C SER A 605 -12.63 26.12 -31.12
N VAL A 606 -13.43 27.18 -31.07
CA VAL A 606 -13.58 28.14 -32.17
C VAL A 606 -12.31 28.98 -32.38
N ALA A 607 -11.62 29.37 -31.31
CA ALA A 607 -10.32 30.05 -31.41
C ALA A 607 -9.22 29.16 -32.02
N LEU A 608 -9.25 27.85 -31.76
CA LEU A 608 -8.30 26.89 -32.32
C LEU A 608 -8.64 26.50 -33.77
N ALA A 609 -9.91 26.46 -34.14
CA ALA A 609 -10.37 26.08 -35.48
C ALA A 609 -10.23 27.21 -36.53
N ALA A 610 -10.23 28.48 -36.12
CA ALA A 610 -10.12 29.65 -37.01
C ALA A 610 -8.68 29.96 -37.47
N GLY A 611 -7.90 28.91 -37.78
CA GLY A 611 -6.46 29.00 -38.05
C GLY A 611 -6.06 29.78 -39.32
N THR A 612 -5.99 31.11 -39.23
CA THR A 612 -5.27 31.98 -40.17
C THR A 612 -4.46 33.05 -39.44
N GLY A 613 -3.16 32.79 -39.29
CA GLY A 613 -2.05 33.75 -39.13
C GLY A 613 -2.25 34.98 -38.23
N ALA A 614 -1.79 34.90 -36.98
CA ALA A 614 -1.59 36.06 -36.10
C ALA A 614 -0.36 35.91 -35.19
N THR A 615 0.84 35.82 -35.77
CA THR A 615 2.03 36.33 -35.06
C THR A 615 1.86 37.83 -34.86
N THR A 616 2.27 38.35 -33.68
CA THR A 616 2.17 39.76 -33.28
C THR A 616 0.78 40.40 -33.30
N ALA A 617 -0.09 40.04 -32.34
CA ALA A 617 -0.83 41.01 -31.48
C ALA A 617 -1.90 40.30 -30.60
N LEU A 618 -1.61 40.06 -29.32
CA LEU A 618 -2.65 40.07 -28.26
C LEU A 618 -2.09 40.20 -26.83
N VAL A 619 -1.16 41.13 -26.60
CA VAL A 619 -0.95 41.70 -25.25
C VAL A 619 -1.74 43.01 -25.20
N GLY A 620 -2.69 43.14 -24.26
CA GLY A 620 -3.30 44.43 -23.94
C GLY A 620 -4.83 44.59 -24.06
N ALA A 621 -5.65 43.54 -23.85
CA ALA A 621 -7.12 43.68 -23.90
C ALA A 621 -7.94 42.97 -22.80
N GLN A 622 -7.34 42.22 -21.87
CA GLN A 622 -8.08 41.51 -20.80
C GLN A 622 -7.40 41.57 -19.42
N LEU A 623 -6.69 42.68 -19.13
CA LEU A 623 -6.14 42.96 -17.79
C LEU A 623 -6.57 44.34 -17.28
N ASP A 624 -7.80 44.77 -17.61
CA ASP A 624 -8.36 46.09 -17.28
C ASP A 624 -9.67 46.00 -16.46
N THR A 625 -9.76 45.00 -15.58
CA THR A 625 -10.90 44.84 -14.65
C THR A 625 -10.49 44.45 -13.23
N LEU A 626 -9.22 44.68 -12.85
CA LEU A 626 -8.74 44.50 -11.47
C LEU A 626 -7.82 45.62 -10.97
N ALA A 627 -7.73 46.74 -11.69
CA ALA A 627 -7.08 47.97 -11.21
C ALA A 627 -8.17 48.98 -10.80
N GLY A 628 -8.09 49.48 -9.56
CA GLY A 628 -9.00 50.51 -9.08
C GLY A 628 -8.84 51.81 -9.86
N THR A 629 -9.95 52.51 -10.09
CA THR A 629 -9.96 53.82 -10.75
C THR A 629 -9.24 54.87 -9.91
N ASP A 630 -8.02 55.24 -10.31
CA ASP A 630 -7.43 56.55 -9.98
C ASP A 630 -7.08 57.28 -11.29
N THR A 631 -7.80 58.37 -11.55
CA THR A 631 -7.86 59.04 -12.86
C THR A 631 -7.03 60.33 -12.91
N THR A 632 -5.90 60.40 -12.18
CA THR A 632 -5.09 61.62 -12.08
C THR A 632 -3.56 61.46 -12.09
N VAL A 633 -2.96 61.05 -13.22
CA VAL A 633 -1.63 61.55 -13.61
C VAL A 633 -1.60 61.90 -15.10
N ALA A 634 -1.08 63.07 -15.44
CA ALA A 634 -0.97 63.57 -16.81
C ALA A 634 0.29 63.07 -17.52
N ALA A 635 0.31 63.21 -18.85
CA ALA A 635 1.44 62.82 -19.68
C ALA A 635 2.74 63.56 -19.33
N ASP A 636 3.84 62.82 -19.28
CA ASP A 636 5.19 63.35 -19.50
C ASP A 636 5.98 62.37 -20.41
N ASN A 637 6.93 62.92 -21.17
CA ASN A 637 7.56 62.30 -22.34
C ASN A 637 9.07 62.05 -22.15
N ASP A 638 9.52 61.81 -20.91
CA ASP A 638 10.94 61.57 -20.61
C ASP A 638 11.29 60.08 -20.60
N LEU A 639 11.88 59.64 -21.70
CA LEU A 639 12.39 58.29 -21.92
C LEU A 639 13.93 58.24 -21.76
N GLU A 640 14.46 58.42 -20.54
CA GLU A 640 15.85 58.05 -20.24
C GLU A 640 16.01 57.25 -18.93
N ALA A 641 16.76 56.15 -19.06
CA ALA A 641 17.46 55.34 -18.07
C ALA A 641 17.11 55.51 -16.57
N HIS A 642 16.24 54.64 -16.05
CA HIS A 642 16.34 54.19 -14.66
C HIS A 642 16.35 52.66 -14.56
N CYS A 643 17.33 52.15 -13.82
CA CYS A 643 17.61 50.73 -13.67
C CYS A 643 17.11 50.22 -12.31
N VAL A 644 16.69 48.96 -12.25
CA VAL A 644 16.51 48.12 -11.05
C VAL A 644 15.53 48.60 -9.96
N ALA A 645 14.28 48.14 -10.02
CA ALA A 645 13.48 47.72 -8.84
C ALA A 645 12.17 47.04 -9.30
N GLY A 646 12.11 45.71 -9.31
CA GLY A 646 10.93 45.00 -9.84
C GLY A 646 10.98 43.48 -9.76
N SER A 647 11.60 42.90 -8.74
CA SER A 647 11.40 41.48 -8.43
C SER A 647 10.13 41.29 -7.60
N LEU A 648 9.52 40.11 -7.74
CA LEU A 648 8.28 39.66 -7.08
C LEU A 648 8.30 39.81 -5.54
N LEU A 649 9.50 39.96 -4.96
CA LEU A 649 9.78 40.04 -3.53
C LEU A 649 9.21 41.30 -2.84
N SER A 650 8.99 42.41 -3.57
CA SER A 650 8.46 43.64 -2.94
C SER A 650 6.96 43.54 -2.62
N HIS A 651 6.21 42.66 -3.29
CA HIS A 651 4.78 42.51 -3.06
C HIS A 651 4.49 41.71 -1.78
N ILE A 652 5.27 40.65 -1.54
CA ILE A 652 5.12 39.73 -0.39
C ILE A 652 5.35 40.45 0.95
N CYS A 653 6.26 41.43 0.99
CA CYS A 653 6.62 42.14 2.22
C CYS A 653 5.66 43.28 2.63
N SER A 654 4.52 43.47 1.95
CA SER A 654 3.66 44.65 2.14
C SER A 654 2.29 44.40 2.80
N VAL A 655 1.88 43.14 3.00
CA VAL A 655 0.54 42.80 3.54
C VAL A 655 0.66 42.19 4.93
N GLY A 656 0.40 43.00 5.97
CA GLY A 656 0.33 42.54 7.35
C GLY A 656 -0.93 41.70 7.61
N ALA A 657 -0.81 40.38 7.46
CA ALA A 657 -1.86 39.41 7.76
C ALA A 657 -1.44 38.45 8.90
N ASP A 658 -2.46 37.95 9.60
CA ASP A 658 -2.35 37.24 10.88
C ASP A 658 -1.63 35.88 10.78
N ILE A 659 -0.82 35.53 11.78
CA ILE A 659 0.22 34.49 11.69
C ILE A 659 -0.28 33.07 12.05
N THR A 660 -1.52 32.93 12.49
CA THR A 660 -2.01 31.70 13.16
C THR A 660 -2.42 30.53 12.25
N THR A 661 -2.28 30.63 10.92
CA THR A 661 -2.88 29.65 9.98
C THR A 661 -2.00 29.21 8.81
N PHE A 662 -0.69 29.52 8.80
CA PHE A 662 0.19 29.09 7.71
C PHE A 662 0.64 27.62 7.85
N LYS A 663 0.11 26.72 7.01
CA LYS A 663 0.68 25.38 6.75
C LYS A 663 1.63 25.48 5.54
N PRO A 664 2.90 25.05 5.64
CA PRO A 664 3.79 25.05 4.49
C PRO A 664 3.44 23.92 3.50
N THR A 665 3.30 24.27 2.23
CA THR A 665 3.41 23.34 1.10
C THR A 665 4.83 23.41 0.51
N THR A 666 5.23 22.37 -0.22
CA THR A 666 6.62 21.88 -0.29
C THR A 666 7.63 22.74 -1.09
N ASP A 667 7.20 23.80 -1.78
CA ASP A 667 8.05 24.55 -2.73
C ASP A 667 8.64 25.85 -2.15
N SER A 668 9.64 25.72 -1.28
CA SER A 668 10.45 26.87 -0.80
C SER A 668 11.92 26.53 -0.50
N LEU A 669 12.50 25.57 -1.24
CA LEU A 669 13.89 25.11 -1.03
C LEU A 669 14.98 26.10 -1.48
N GLU A 670 14.73 27.01 -2.43
CA GLU A 670 15.77 27.95 -2.90
C GLU A 670 16.19 29.01 -1.85
N ALA A 671 15.44 29.19 -0.76
CA ALA A 671 15.85 30.04 0.36
C ALA A 671 16.94 29.41 1.26
N ILE A 672 17.28 28.14 1.05
CA ILE A 672 18.19 27.36 1.93
C ILE A 672 19.68 27.60 1.59
N GLY A 673 20.00 28.33 0.52
CA GLY A 673 21.38 28.65 0.12
C GLY A 673 22.25 29.36 1.18
N THR A 674 21.64 29.96 2.22
CA THR A 674 22.36 30.63 3.33
C THR A 674 22.44 29.78 4.62
N VAL A 675 21.91 28.54 4.60
CA VAL A 675 21.80 27.65 5.78
C VAL A 675 23.07 26.82 6.03
N ALA A 676 24.07 26.89 5.14
CA ALA A 676 25.29 26.08 5.13
C ALA A 676 26.21 26.16 6.39
N ASN A 677 25.86 26.97 7.39
CA ASN A 677 26.55 27.04 8.70
C ASN A 677 25.70 26.58 9.91
N MET A 678 24.54 25.95 9.69
CA MET A 678 23.70 25.36 10.76
C MET A 678 24.24 24.02 11.32
N GLY A 679 25.53 23.73 11.14
CA GLY A 679 26.20 22.61 11.80
C GLY A 679 26.26 22.78 13.32
N LEU A 680 26.40 21.67 14.04
CA LEU A 680 26.50 21.69 15.51
C LEU A 680 27.78 22.41 15.96
N GLN A 681 27.63 23.42 16.80
CA GLN A 681 28.72 24.24 17.34
C GLN A 681 28.93 23.94 18.84
N THR A 682 30.15 24.16 19.34
CA THR A 682 30.49 23.99 20.76
C THR A 682 31.11 25.28 21.31
N VAL A 683 30.66 25.73 22.48
CA VAL A 683 31.17 26.93 23.17
C VAL A 683 31.55 26.55 24.60
N LYS A 684 32.59 27.19 25.15
CA LYS A 684 33.17 26.87 26.46
C LYS A 684 33.39 28.14 27.30
N VAL A 685 32.94 28.11 28.57
CA VAL A 685 33.44 29.01 29.64
C VAL A 685 34.52 28.27 30.41
N THR A 686 35.67 28.91 30.63
CA THR A 686 36.81 28.30 31.35
C THR A 686 36.95 28.90 32.74
N GLY A 687 37.20 28.08 33.76
CA GLY A 687 37.53 28.54 35.11
C GLY A 687 36.37 29.11 35.92
N THR A 688 35.14 28.62 35.73
CA THR A 688 33.96 29.12 36.47
C THR A 688 34.05 28.70 37.93
N VAL A 689 34.13 29.67 38.84
CA VAL A 689 34.22 29.39 40.28
C VAL A 689 32.85 28.98 40.82
N LEU A 690 32.73 27.70 41.20
CA LEU A 690 31.56 27.13 41.86
C LEU A 690 31.49 27.69 43.29
N SER A 691 30.83 28.84 43.44
CA SER A 691 30.73 29.64 44.67
C SER A 691 29.37 30.33 44.73
N THR A 692 28.88 30.64 45.93
CA THR A 692 27.56 31.29 46.17
C THR A 692 27.16 32.33 45.12
N GLY A 693 25.90 32.26 44.69
CA GLY A 693 25.27 33.23 43.80
C GLY A 693 25.55 32.97 42.33
N ASP A 694 24.63 33.43 41.50
CA ASP A 694 24.53 32.95 40.12
C ASP A 694 25.64 33.49 39.22
N LYS A 695 25.99 32.74 38.18
CA LYS A 695 27.03 33.10 37.21
C LYS A 695 26.43 33.14 35.80
N ASN A 696 26.44 34.30 35.15
CA ASN A 696 26.13 34.37 33.73
C ASN A 696 27.24 33.64 32.97
N VAL A 697 26.88 32.63 32.16
CA VAL A 697 27.84 31.74 31.49
C VAL A 697 27.79 31.87 29.98
N PHE A 698 26.59 32.02 29.40
CA PHE A 698 26.45 32.22 27.96
C PHE A 698 25.46 33.33 27.63
N THR A 699 25.71 34.06 26.55
CA THR A 699 24.78 35.03 25.97
C THR A 699 24.30 34.52 24.60
N VAL A 700 22.97 34.38 24.46
CA VAL A 700 22.27 34.05 23.21
C VAL A 700 21.91 35.36 22.50
N ALA A 701 22.40 35.56 21.29
CA ALA A 701 22.16 36.78 20.51
C ALA A 701 21.82 36.49 19.04
N GLY A 702 21.18 37.43 18.35
CA GLY A 702 20.89 37.34 16.91
C GLY A 702 19.76 36.38 16.50
N GLY A 703 19.32 35.47 17.38
CA GLY A 703 18.19 34.58 17.15
C GLY A 703 18.11 33.49 18.23
N PRO A 704 17.04 32.68 18.25
CA PRO A 704 16.97 31.50 19.11
C PRO A 704 17.98 30.43 18.69
N VAL A 705 18.36 29.58 19.65
CA VAL A 705 19.27 28.45 19.46
C VAL A 705 18.65 27.16 20.00
N LYS A 706 19.02 26.01 19.42
CA LYS A 706 18.75 24.70 20.01
C LYS A 706 19.98 24.26 20.79
N ILE A 707 19.88 24.03 22.08
CA ILE A 707 20.94 23.39 22.87
C ILE A 707 20.74 21.88 22.78
N THR A 708 21.82 21.17 22.43
CA THR A 708 21.85 19.70 22.28
C THR A 708 22.63 18.99 23.38
N SER A 709 23.47 19.71 24.11
CA SER A 709 24.20 19.21 25.28
C SER A 709 24.63 20.38 26.15
N LEU A 710 24.55 20.22 27.47
CA LEU A 710 24.98 21.20 28.47
C LEU A 710 25.57 20.44 29.65
N PHE A 711 26.86 20.64 29.88
CA PHE A 711 27.64 19.91 30.89
C PHE A 711 28.82 20.73 31.37
N PHE A 712 29.45 20.31 32.47
CA PHE A 712 30.72 20.90 32.90
C PHE A 712 31.68 19.85 33.46
N ILE A 713 32.97 20.17 33.40
CA ILE A 713 34.08 19.34 33.83
C ILE A 713 34.73 20.02 35.04
N ILE A 714 34.96 19.29 36.12
CA ILE A 714 35.58 19.82 37.34
C ILE A 714 37.10 19.97 37.15
N ASP A 715 37.60 21.20 37.23
CA ASP A 715 39.04 21.55 37.17
C ASP A 715 39.64 21.68 38.58
N THR A 716 38.82 21.99 39.58
CA THR A 716 39.21 21.96 41.01
C THR A 716 38.08 21.40 41.86
N ALA A 717 38.38 20.36 42.62
CA ALA A 717 37.42 19.64 43.47
C ALA A 717 36.64 20.55 44.44
N THR A 718 35.36 20.23 44.66
CA THR A 718 34.49 20.96 45.60
C THR A 718 34.62 20.39 47.01
N ASN A 719 34.72 21.26 48.00
CA ASN A 719 34.88 20.84 49.41
C ASN A 719 33.58 20.89 50.24
N ALA A 720 32.45 21.23 49.61
CA ALA A 720 31.14 21.22 50.22
C ALA A 720 30.05 21.05 49.14
N ALA A 721 28.87 20.61 49.58
CA ALA A 721 27.65 20.54 48.79
C ALA A 721 27.39 21.82 47.99
N CYS A 722 27.13 21.67 46.68
CA CYS A 722 26.65 22.76 45.85
C CYS A 722 25.51 22.34 44.93
N LYS A 723 24.34 22.98 45.04
CA LYS A 723 23.26 22.75 44.07
C LYS A 723 23.51 23.62 42.85
N ALA A 724 23.66 22.98 41.69
CA ALA A 724 23.83 23.66 40.41
C ALA A 724 22.66 23.37 39.48
N GLY A 725 22.09 24.44 38.93
CA GLY A 725 21.10 24.39 37.85
C GLY A 725 21.44 25.41 36.76
N PHE A 726 20.79 25.30 35.61
CA PHE A 726 20.90 26.29 34.54
C PHE A 726 19.55 26.93 34.29
N THR A 727 19.50 28.26 34.28
CA THR A 727 18.32 29.03 33.89
C THR A 727 18.62 29.86 32.65
N CYS A 728 17.58 30.24 31.90
CA CYS A 728 17.66 31.22 30.84
C CYS A 728 16.76 32.40 31.15
N THR A 729 17.34 33.58 31.29
CA THR A 729 16.62 34.86 31.35
C THR A 729 16.51 35.42 29.92
N PRO A 730 15.36 35.30 29.23
CA PRO A 730 15.20 35.87 27.90
C PRO A 730 15.22 37.40 27.92
N THR A 731 15.62 38.02 26.82
CA THR A 731 15.52 39.48 26.63
C THR A 731 14.06 39.97 26.66
N ALA A 732 13.12 39.10 26.30
CA ALA A 732 11.68 39.32 26.46
C ALA A 732 11.00 38.00 26.87
N GLY A 733 10.39 37.97 28.06
CA GLY A 733 9.72 36.80 28.61
C GLY A 733 9.92 36.68 30.12
N ALA A 734 9.44 35.58 30.69
CA ALA A 734 9.83 35.15 32.04
C ALA A 734 11.10 34.29 31.95
N GLU A 735 11.83 34.19 33.06
CA GLU A 735 12.93 33.24 33.20
C GLU A 735 12.42 31.80 33.08
N THR A 736 13.20 30.95 32.40
CA THR A 736 12.89 29.55 32.16
C THR A 736 14.02 28.68 32.70
N ASP A 737 13.71 27.72 33.56
CA ASP A 737 14.64 26.67 33.94
C ASP A 737 15.05 25.84 32.71
N LEU A 738 16.35 25.76 32.44
CA LEU A 738 16.93 24.79 31.51
C LEU A 738 17.17 23.45 32.21
N THR A 739 17.55 23.52 33.49
CA THR A 739 17.50 22.43 34.46
C THR A 739 16.90 22.97 35.76
N PRO A 740 16.27 22.14 36.62
CA PRO A 740 15.54 22.64 37.79
C PRO A 740 16.39 23.49 38.72
N SER A 741 15.97 24.75 38.91
CA SER A 741 16.58 25.67 39.87
C SER A 741 15.92 25.61 41.24
N ASP A 742 14.70 25.05 41.34
CA ASP A 742 13.78 25.06 42.50
C ASP A 742 14.23 24.29 43.77
N GLY A 743 15.52 24.01 43.90
CA GLY A 743 16.10 23.21 44.98
C GLY A 743 16.02 21.70 44.75
N SER A 744 15.42 21.20 43.66
CA SER A 744 15.60 19.81 43.19
C SER A 744 16.90 19.60 42.39
N GLY A 745 17.57 20.70 41.98
CA GLY A 745 18.87 20.69 41.32
C GLY A 745 19.95 19.95 42.12
N VAL A 746 20.94 19.43 41.38
CA VAL A 746 21.80 18.35 41.89
C VAL A 746 22.91 18.85 42.78
N GLU A 747 23.02 18.15 43.92
CA GLU A 747 24.00 18.42 44.95
C GLU A 747 25.37 17.88 44.55
N ILE A 748 26.21 18.75 44.01
CA ILE A 748 27.64 18.56 43.75
C ILE A 748 28.33 18.34 45.12
N ASN A 749 28.35 17.09 45.57
CA ASN A 749 28.93 16.66 46.83
C ASN A 749 30.26 15.96 46.57
N ALA A 750 31.37 16.62 46.96
CA ALA A 750 32.71 16.03 46.92
C ALA A 750 33.09 15.41 45.57
N VAL A 751 32.90 16.18 44.49
CA VAL A 751 33.36 15.82 43.14
C VAL A 751 34.86 16.08 43.00
N ASP A 752 35.54 15.15 42.35
CA ASP A 752 36.98 15.17 42.14
C ASP A 752 37.35 15.83 40.79
N VAL A 753 38.64 16.12 40.60
CA VAL A 753 39.13 16.75 39.36
C VAL A 753 39.02 15.76 38.20
N GLY A 754 38.28 16.16 37.16
CA GLY A 754 37.96 15.33 35.99
C GLY A 754 36.50 14.90 35.92
N ASP A 755 35.74 14.98 37.02
CA ASP A 755 34.32 14.60 37.03
C ASP A 755 33.51 15.43 36.03
N ILE A 756 32.55 14.76 35.36
CA ILE A 756 31.67 15.36 34.37
C ILE A 756 30.24 15.38 34.93
N ILE A 757 29.64 16.56 34.98
CA ILE A 757 28.26 16.74 35.42
C ILE A 757 27.42 17.26 34.25
N TYR A 758 26.36 16.54 33.90
CA TYR A 758 25.52 16.80 32.73
C TYR A 758 24.03 16.64 33.05
N SER A 759 23.14 17.31 32.29
CA SER A 759 21.68 17.15 32.45
C SER A 759 21.13 16.01 31.59
N GLU A 760 20.16 15.27 32.13
CA GLU A 760 19.34 14.32 31.33
C GLU A 760 18.07 14.98 30.77
N MET A 761 17.44 14.33 29.79
CA MET A 761 16.36 14.88 28.95
C MET A 761 15.08 15.27 29.71
N ASP A 762 14.78 14.63 30.85
CA ASP A 762 13.50 14.78 31.55
C ASP A 762 13.51 15.87 32.63
N ASN A 763 14.35 16.90 32.47
CA ASN A 763 14.40 18.11 33.31
C ASN A 763 14.28 17.86 34.83
N THR A 764 14.94 16.81 35.36
CA THR A 764 14.75 16.41 36.77
C THR A 764 16.03 16.05 37.51
N ILE A 765 17.07 15.57 36.84
CA ILE A 765 18.35 15.19 37.48
C ILE A 765 19.52 15.52 36.55
N MET A 766 20.59 16.10 37.11
CA MET A 766 21.93 16.11 36.51
C MET A 766 22.75 14.94 37.06
N ILE A 767 23.37 14.14 36.20
CA ILE A 767 24.15 12.99 36.68
C ILE A 767 25.63 13.36 36.79
N ILE A 768 26.24 13.00 37.93
CA ILE A 768 27.69 12.98 38.09
C ILE A 768 28.17 11.67 37.44
N ALA A 769 28.82 11.77 36.29
CA ALA A 769 29.61 10.68 35.75
C ALA A 769 31.03 10.82 36.28
N ASP A 770 31.33 9.98 37.28
CA ASP A 770 32.70 9.63 37.66
C ASP A 770 33.42 9.06 36.42
N THR A 771 34.58 9.65 36.09
CA THR A 771 35.39 9.25 34.93
C THR A 771 36.78 8.72 35.30
N ASP A 772 36.88 7.95 36.39
CA ASP A 772 38.07 7.16 36.80
C ASP A 772 38.71 6.31 35.67
N GLY A 773 38.00 6.11 34.55
CA GLY A 773 38.47 5.42 33.34
C GLY A 773 38.93 6.29 32.15
N GLY A 774 38.85 7.62 32.22
CA GLY A 774 39.35 8.54 31.18
C GLY A 774 38.62 8.55 29.82
N ALA A 775 37.51 7.81 29.68
CA ALA A 775 36.64 7.88 28.51
C ALA A 775 35.46 8.81 28.80
N MET A 776 35.16 9.75 27.90
CA MET A 776 33.95 10.56 28.02
C MET A 776 32.70 9.66 27.97
N PRO A 777 31.78 9.76 28.94
CA PRO A 777 30.49 9.08 28.88
C PRO A 777 29.69 9.60 27.69
N LYS A 778 28.85 8.75 27.11
CA LYS A 778 27.90 9.18 26.06
C LYS A 778 26.85 10.07 26.71
N VAL A 779 27.06 11.38 26.67
CA VAL A 779 26.08 12.37 27.16
C VAL A 779 24.76 12.18 26.41
N PRO A 780 23.61 12.04 27.10
CA PRO A 780 22.31 11.97 26.45
C PRO A 780 22.03 13.21 25.59
N GLU A 781 21.25 13.03 24.53
CA GLU A 781 20.86 14.11 23.63
C GLU A 781 19.85 15.05 24.31
N PHE A 782 20.33 16.10 24.96
CA PHE A 782 19.49 17.20 25.43
C PHE A 782 18.86 17.91 24.21
N SER A 783 17.70 18.55 24.36
CA SER A 783 17.02 19.17 23.20
C SER A 783 16.08 20.30 23.60
N GLN A 784 16.64 21.41 24.08
CA GLN A 784 15.86 22.60 24.47
C GLN A 784 16.09 23.78 23.51
N ILE A 785 15.00 24.47 23.15
CA ILE A 785 15.06 25.71 22.38
C ILE A 785 15.20 26.87 23.37
N VAL A 786 16.27 27.65 23.21
CA VAL A 786 16.60 28.78 24.08
C VAL A 786 16.47 30.09 23.27
N PRO A 787 15.63 31.04 23.72
CA PRO A 787 15.47 32.34 23.06
C PRO A 787 16.68 33.25 23.28
N ILE A 788 16.70 34.40 22.59
CA ILE A 788 17.67 35.48 22.84
C ILE A 788 17.61 35.89 24.32
N GLY A 789 18.74 35.90 25.01
CA GLY A 789 18.80 35.99 26.47
C GLY A 789 20.17 35.66 27.06
N ILE A 790 20.21 35.51 28.38
CA ILE A 790 21.38 35.10 29.14
C ILE A 790 21.11 33.71 29.73
N ILE A 791 22.05 32.79 29.57
CA ILE A 791 22.09 31.52 30.26
C ILE A 791 22.94 31.69 31.52
N THR A 792 22.37 31.30 32.64
CA THR A 792 22.89 31.52 33.98
C THR A 792 23.07 30.17 34.67
N LEU A 793 24.25 29.93 35.23
CA LEU A 793 24.48 28.86 36.20
C LEU A 793 23.97 29.34 37.56
N ALA A 794 22.80 28.86 37.95
CA ALA A 794 22.21 29.11 39.26
C ALA A 794 22.91 28.25 40.32
N LEU A 795 23.40 28.88 41.40
CA LEU A 795 24.19 28.22 42.45
C LEU A 795 23.53 28.40 43.82
N GLU A 796 22.65 27.45 44.16
CA GLU A 796 21.78 27.50 45.33
C GLU A 796 22.38 26.81 46.57
N ASN A 797 21.93 27.25 47.75
CA ASN A 797 22.02 26.55 49.05
C ASN A 797 23.41 26.03 49.43
N SER A 798 24.47 26.72 49.00
CA SER A 798 25.81 26.16 48.95
C SER A 798 26.87 27.14 49.40
N THR A 799 27.84 26.67 50.20
CA THR A 799 29.08 27.43 50.47
C THR A 799 30.33 26.59 50.17
N PRO A 800 30.50 26.03 48.95
CA PRO A 800 31.81 25.57 48.49
C PRO A 800 32.81 26.71 48.64
N THR A 801 33.87 26.45 49.40
CA THR A 801 34.99 27.39 49.56
C THR A 801 36.15 27.07 48.62
N THR A 802 36.04 25.93 47.91
CA THR A 802 36.82 25.56 46.73
C THR A 802 35.86 24.96 45.68
N GLY A 803 36.22 25.09 44.41
CA GLY A 803 35.42 24.57 43.30
C GLY A 803 35.64 25.40 42.03
N VAL A 804 36.15 24.79 40.97
CA VAL A 804 36.32 25.42 39.65
C VAL A 804 35.89 24.42 38.59
N ALA A 805 35.09 24.88 37.63
CA ALA A 805 34.58 24.06 36.54
C ALA A 805 34.63 24.76 35.17
N ASP A 806 34.89 23.96 34.15
CA ASP A 806 34.83 24.34 32.76
C ASP A 806 33.47 23.94 32.16
N ILE A 807 32.71 24.91 31.67
CA ILE A 807 31.31 24.71 31.27
C ILE A 807 31.22 24.69 29.75
N TYR A 808 30.58 23.65 29.22
CA TYR A 808 30.48 23.36 27.80
C TYR A 808 29.01 23.32 27.36
N VAL A 809 28.76 23.89 26.20
CA VAL A 809 27.44 23.86 25.55
C VAL A 809 27.59 23.49 24.08
N GLN A 810 26.84 22.48 23.64
CA GLN A 810 26.67 22.15 22.23
C GLN A 810 25.33 22.68 21.75
N TRP A 811 25.33 23.38 20.61
CA TRP A 811 24.15 24.09 20.13
C TRP A 811 24.11 24.20 18.60
N ALA A 812 22.91 24.42 18.06
CA ALA A 812 22.68 24.76 16.66
C ALA A 812 21.89 26.09 16.56
N PRO A 813 22.26 27.01 15.67
CA PRO A 813 21.47 28.21 15.40
C PRO A 813 20.11 27.84 14.79
N LEU A 814 19.01 28.43 15.25
CA LEU A 814 17.67 28.24 14.67
C LEU A 814 17.22 29.42 13.79
N ALA A 815 18.04 30.46 13.69
CA ALA A 815 17.83 31.58 12.79
C ALA A 815 19.19 32.06 12.21
N PRO A 816 19.23 32.61 10.99
CA PRO A 816 20.43 33.23 10.44
C PRO A 816 20.95 34.35 11.36
N GLY A 817 22.23 34.27 11.72
CA GLY A 817 22.85 35.22 12.65
C GLY A 817 22.65 34.90 14.14
N ALA A 818 21.94 33.82 14.50
CA ALA A 818 21.91 33.34 15.87
C ALA A 818 23.32 32.91 16.33
N THR A 819 23.71 33.36 17.53
CA THR A 819 25.03 33.16 18.13
C THR A 819 24.88 32.83 19.61
N LEU A 820 25.76 31.95 20.09
CA LEU A 820 25.95 31.67 21.50
C LEU A 820 27.40 32.02 21.85
N THR A 821 27.61 32.82 22.89
CA THR A 821 28.94 33.31 23.28
C THR A 821 29.18 33.09 24.77
N ALA A 822 30.40 32.67 25.13
CA ALA A 822 30.83 32.62 26.53
C ALA A 822 30.89 34.05 27.11
N THR A 823 30.43 34.21 28.35
CA THR A 823 30.34 35.51 29.05
C THR A 823 31.55 35.76 29.96
#